data_AF-A0AAE9A4S2-F1
#
_entry.id   AF-A0AAE9A4S2-F1
#
_cell.length_a   1.000
_cell.length_b   1.000
_cell.length_c   1.000
_cell.angle_alpha   90.00
_cell.angle_beta   90.00
_cell.angle_gamma   90.00
#
_symmetry.space_group_name_H-M   'P 1'
#
loop_
_entity.id
_entity.type
_entity.pdbx_description
1 polymer ?
#
loop_
_entity_poly.entity_id
_entity_poly.type
_entity_poly.pdbx_seq_one_letter_code
_entity_poly.pdbx_strand_id
1 'polypeptide(L)'
;MINDWLNRQNPPTRPIRRTLSCIDLSLESLKFDKNREKRARERKTTANAKSDISNIDPSFLPENLLEMDASKLLNNLSTALKFLCGKVNTQNLKSGEELKIQRVICSTDDFYAYVIPEEFDIRGNLLNFSADFQQFFSSLSEENRAAFGINGKFQNTYFSWVNVVLFLEEFIEDKTCYRRARHVCQLPSERDEDRKDLFLEIDTGMLRVVVVRPETCRMLPQKWASRTMPILEVRFLGADTAEKVTAHIECIRQTCRAFIRSIDRLDRAKYARHAYYYKSWSTLDTAVLQTYKPKPTATLDLLFCEDRDCMGMCNIDGFWKRTDPIAEVPPAVEKLKMLRERFKYVHNLAAYIVPYTDAHQNEQIPEHYARLKFLSEFSGTYGTAVVSKEKAVLWTDNCHYKIGCRELNKEAWVVKNKDDRSTEKIGDWLAQELKRGDYVGFDPTLLTYSFYITTTTQLQPYGIELVPIAENLIDTFWTDRPYREGDAVKIQSLQTSGKSPSRKLSSLREELSAQRCTAAMICSLEDVMWLLNLRGNDLPFSPLTYSYLFVTQHDAHLFIDLVKLDKEAQAHLNRFDVKFHAYRKVYEFVWCWLEAAKNAYNPPMVHLGQETNQWIGSVFGEYSRIANSIVKEIKSKKNRIEMNGMRASNLRDSVAIVEFLSWLDREMLDLKRQYTEVDMVQKLEQFKRNQKTYEGLSCPTLFSSGENSSSAVHDPDPNRIISELGECHLHQFLFQSGGHYVNGTSSVSRTFCNTDPTEEFALNYTAVLRGHINVASAHVPPHSTFGSRLDVFAKKELWNVGLDNSQATGHGVGHCLNIRDTQGEPESSADSNGLVVAEQVISLEPAYYDAGGKYGIRIGNCYETVPVERGTDKDPFVAFKPLTLVPIQTSFLVKKLLQPEDVLWINRYHHRVLLEVGRILLNEGKLEAWEWLGKACEPI
;
A
#
# COMPACT_ATOMS: atom_id res chain seq x y z
N MET A 1 -14.00 49.93 0.87
CA MET A 1 -14.71 48.70 1.29
C MET A 1 -13.82 47.47 1.59
N ILE A 2 -12.49 47.51 1.42
CA ILE A 2 -11.55 46.62 2.15
C ILE A 2 -10.67 47.40 3.15
N ASN A 3 -10.69 48.74 3.10
CA ASN A 3 -10.00 49.62 4.06
C ASN A 3 -10.83 50.01 5.31
N ASP A 4 -12.04 49.46 5.50
CA ASP A 4 -12.93 49.83 6.63
C ASP A 4 -13.01 48.77 7.73
N TRP A 5 -12.28 47.66 7.59
CA TRP A 5 -12.21 46.63 8.63
C TRP A 5 -10.88 46.68 9.43
N LEU A 6 -9.85 47.37 8.90
CA LEU A 6 -8.50 47.41 9.48
C LEU A 6 -8.24 48.60 10.43
N ASN A 7 -9.23 49.43 10.79
CA ASN A 7 -8.96 50.72 11.44
C ASN A 7 -9.88 51.14 12.61
N ARG A 8 -10.27 50.23 13.51
CA ARG A 8 -10.78 50.59 14.86
C ARG A 8 -10.50 49.46 15.87
N GLN A 9 -9.75 49.56 16.97
CA GLN A 9 -8.93 50.61 17.58
C GLN A 9 -7.79 49.97 18.39
N ASN A 10 -6.66 50.67 18.38
CA ASN A 10 -5.41 50.53 19.16
C ASN A 10 -5.54 51.33 20.49
N PRO A 11 -4.52 51.55 21.38
CA PRO A 11 -3.27 50.82 21.74
C PRO A 11 -2.98 50.92 23.30
N PRO A 12 -1.78 51.29 23.79
CA PRO A 12 -0.54 50.54 24.13
C PRO A 12 -0.29 50.52 25.68
N THR A 13 0.71 49.89 26.31
CA THR A 13 2.18 50.08 26.28
C THR A 13 2.84 49.06 27.24
N ARG A 14 3.99 48.49 26.84
CA ARG A 14 4.99 47.80 27.70
C ARG A 14 5.71 48.83 28.63
N PRO A 15 6.70 48.53 29.53
CA PRO A 15 7.45 47.27 29.82
C PRO A 15 7.79 47.01 31.33
N ILE A 16 8.63 45.99 31.60
CA ILE A 16 9.74 45.89 32.62
C ILE A 16 9.68 44.70 33.62
N ARG A 17 10.89 44.16 33.85
CA ARG A 17 11.36 42.97 34.58
C ARG A 17 11.38 43.08 36.13
N ARG A 18 11.28 41.89 36.75
CA ARG A 18 12.00 41.31 37.94
C ARG A 18 11.75 41.81 39.38
N THR A 19 11.74 40.78 40.26
CA THR A 19 12.26 40.63 41.65
C THR A 19 11.37 40.85 42.89
N LEU A 20 11.16 39.74 43.62
CA LEU A 20 11.29 39.44 45.06
C LEU A 20 11.00 40.55 46.11
N SER A 21 10.13 40.25 47.09
CA SER A 21 10.50 39.98 48.50
C SER A 21 9.28 40.04 49.46
N CYS A 22 9.51 39.45 50.62
CA CYS A 22 8.59 38.96 51.65
C CYS A 22 8.11 40.03 52.66
N ILE A 23 7.36 39.53 53.67
CA ILE A 23 7.14 40.00 55.06
C ILE A 23 5.72 40.57 55.29
N ASP A 24 5.00 40.34 56.39
CA ASP A 24 4.91 39.31 57.44
C ASP A 24 3.79 39.80 58.41
N LEU A 25 3.29 38.91 59.28
CA LEU A 25 2.63 39.17 60.58
C LEU A 25 1.20 39.75 60.64
N SER A 26 0.26 38.96 61.19
CA SER A 26 0.01 38.93 62.65
C SER A 26 -1.18 38.04 63.04
N LEU A 27 -1.02 37.36 64.18
CA LEU A 27 -2.00 36.56 64.93
C LEU A 27 -2.90 37.45 65.80
N GLU A 28 -4.17 37.07 66.01
CA GLU A 28 -4.69 36.61 67.32
C GLU A 28 -6.23 36.48 67.42
N SER A 29 -6.65 35.40 68.09
CA SER A 29 -7.88 35.23 68.92
C SER A 29 -9.24 35.12 68.20
N LEU A 30 -9.88 33.94 68.16
CA LEU A 30 -10.73 33.27 69.17
C LEU A 30 -12.23 33.59 69.07
N LYS A 31 -12.98 32.65 68.47
CA LYS A 31 -14.18 31.94 68.98
C LYS A 31 -15.29 31.74 67.94
N PHE A 32 -15.78 30.52 68.00
CA PHE A 32 -16.79 29.82 67.20
C PHE A 32 -18.02 30.65 66.78
N ASP A 33 -18.41 30.50 65.52
CA ASP A 33 -19.83 30.41 65.15
C ASP A 33 -20.07 29.47 63.94
N LYS A 34 -21.16 28.70 64.04
CA LYS A 34 -21.56 27.48 63.33
C LYS A 34 -22.06 27.73 61.90
N ASN A 35 -21.19 28.21 61.02
CA ASN A 35 -21.54 28.34 59.59
C ASN A 35 -20.47 27.80 58.62
N ARG A 36 -19.55 26.95 59.10
CA ARG A 36 -18.48 26.36 58.28
C ARG A 36 -18.82 25.01 57.64
N GLU A 37 -19.93 24.39 57.99
CA GLU A 37 -20.39 23.14 57.35
C GLU A 37 -21.05 23.35 55.99
N LYS A 38 -21.48 24.58 55.66
CA LYS A 38 -22.11 24.87 54.36
C LYS A 38 -21.13 25.35 53.29
N ARG A 39 -19.93 25.81 53.66
CA ARG A 39 -18.86 26.20 52.72
C ARG A 39 -17.71 25.19 52.60
N ALA A 40 -17.66 24.17 53.45
CA ALA A 40 -16.75 23.02 53.31
C ALA A 40 -17.29 21.93 52.35
N ARG A 41 -18.56 22.00 51.96
CA ARG A 41 -19.18 21.10 50.97
C ARG A 41 -19.02 21.54 49.51
N GLU A 42 -18.62 22.79 49.24
CA GLU A 42 -18.52 23.33 47.87
C GLU A 42 -17.09 23.65 47.40
N ARG A 43 -16.06 23.30 48.19
CA ARG A 43 -14.63 23.43 47.82
C ARG A 43 -13.80 22.16 48.08
N LYS A 44 -14.45 20.99 48.05
CA LYS A 44 -13.81 19.66 48.20
C LYS A 44 -13.90 18.81 46.92
N THR A 45 -13.96 19.45 45.76
CA THR A 45 -14.07 18.79 44.44
C THR A 45 -12.89 19.10 43.51
N THR A 46 -11.77 19.60 44.01
CA THR A 46 -10.56 19.78 43.19
C THR A 46 -9.30 19.62 44.03
N ALA A 47 -8.97 18.37 44.35
CA ALA A 47 -7.61 17.86 44.57
C ALA A 47 -7.64 16.37 45.01
N ASN A 48 -8.38 15.53 44.29
CA ASN A 48 -8.07 14.10 44.24
C ASN A 48 -7.40 13.89 42.88
N ALA A 49 -6.07 13.81 42.86
CA ALA A 49 -5.39 13.07 41.81
C ALA A 49 -5.83 11.62 42.01
N LYS A 50 -6.89 11.24 41.30
CA LYS A 50 -7.33 9.85 41.22
C LYS A 50 -6.16 9.08 40.60
N SER A 51 -5.59 8.15 41.35
CA SER A 51 -4.82 7.06 40.76
C SER A 51 -5.84 6.16 40.07
N ASP A 52 -5.91 6.20 38.74
CA ASP A 52 -6.87 5.42 37.97
C ASP A 52 -6.25 4.07 37.62
N ILE A 53 -6.95 2.96 37.89
CA ILE A 53 -6.54 1.65 37.40
C ILE A 53 -6.82 1.60 35.90
N SER A 54 -5.90 2.13 35.12
CA SER A 54 -6.09 2.40 33.69
C SER A 54 -6.22 1.14 32.82
N ASN A 55 -5.88 -0.04 33.34
CA ASN A 55 -5.91 -1.31 32.59
C ASN A 55 -6.25 -2.53 33.46
N ILE A 56 -7.30 -2.46 34.28
CA ILE A 56 -7.77 -3.63 35.02
C ILE A 56 -8.24 -4.72 34.05
N ASP A 57 -7.95 -5.98 34.36
CA ASP A 57 -8.51 -7.09 33.57
C ASP A 57 -10.06 -7.09 33.72
N PRO A 58 -10.84 -7.12 32.62
CA PRO A 58 -12.30 -6.94 32.64
C PRO A 58 -13.06 -7.92 33.54
N SER A 59 -12.44 -9.05 33.90
CA SER A 59 -13.04 -10.05 34.79
C SER A 59 -13.13 -9.64 36.27
N PHE A 60 -12.62 -8.45 36.65
CA PHE A 60 -12.48 -8.04 38.05
C PHE A 60 -13.44 -6.95 38.57
N LEU A 61 -14.29 -6.31 37.74
CA LEU A 61 -15.16 -5.17 38.10
C LEU A 61 -16.51 -5.56 38.77
N PRO A 62 -16.93 -4.97 39.92
CA PRO A 62 -18.24 -5.20 40.55
C PRO A 62 -19.14 -3.94 40.73
N GLU A 63 -20.38 -4.14 41.23
CA GLU A 63 -21.48 -3.14 41.36
C GLU A 63 -21.86 -2.79 42.86
N ASN A 64 -21.44 -1.61 43.36
CA ASN A 64 -21.95 -0.74 44.48
C ASN A 64 -21.64 -0.96 46.02
N LEU A 65 -21.28 0.13 46.76
CA LEU A 65 -21.04 0.28 48.25
C LEU A 65 -20.73 1.70 48.70
N LEU A 66 -20.70 1.81 50.03
CA LEU A 66 -20.27 2.90 50.91
C LEU A 66 -19.66 2.45 52.27
N GLU A 67 -18.46 2.95 52.57
CA GLU A 67 -17.54 2.86 53.73
C GLU A 67 -18.04 2.76 55.19
N MET A 68 -17.24 2.12 56.08
CA MET A 68 -16.42 2.81 57.13
C MET A 68 -15.60 1.89 58.09
N ASP A 69 -14.67 2.55 58.82
CA ASP A 69 -13.37 2.16 59.45
C ASP A 69 -13.39 1.74 60.96
N ALA A 70 -12.34 1.03 61.39
CA ALA A 70 -11.90 0.96 62.80
C ALA A 70 -10.40 0.61 62.94
N SER A 71 -9.58 1.61 63.25
CA SER A 71 -8.12 1.56 63.36
C SER A 71 -7.65 1.81 64.81
N LYS A 72 -7.06 0.79 65.45
CA LYS A 72 -6.10 0.94 66.60
C LYS A 72 -5.45 -0.37 67.10
N LEU A 73 -5.96 -1.55 66.72
CA LEU A 73 -5.36 -2.86 67.09
C LEU A 73 -4.16 -3.27 66.21
N LEU A 74 -3.85 -2.49 65.17
CA LEU A 74 -3.08 -2.93 64.00
C LEU A 74 -1.57 -2.70 64.03
N ASN A 75 -1.10 -1.79 64.88
CA ASN A 75 0.27 -1.29 64.78
C ASN A 75 1.33 -2.24 65.37
N ASN A 76 1.01 -3.02 66.40
CA ASN A 76 1.98 -3.92 67.05
C ASN A 76 2.17 -5.23 66.26
N LEU A 77 1.10 -5.73 65.65
CA LEU A 77 1.09 -6.92 64.80
C LEU A 77 1.75 -6.68 63.44
N SER A 78 1.62 -5.46 62.89
CA SER A 78 2.34 -5.04 61.68
C SER A 78 3.86 -5.13 61.86
N THR A 79 4.40 -4.69 62.99
CA THR A 79 5.87 -4.59 63.19
C THR A 79 6.59 -5.94 63.25
N ALA A 80 5.94 -7.01 63.73
CA ALA A 80 6.53 -8.34 63.78
C ALA A 80 6.54 -9.05 62.41
N LEU A 81 5.43 -8.96 61.67
CA LEU A 81 5.41 -9.41 60.28
C LEU A 81 6.27 -8.56 59.36
N LYS A 82 6.53 -7.30 59.77
CA LYS A 82 7.44 -6.41 59.09
C LYS A 82 8.85 -7.04 58.93
N PHE A 83 9.27 -7.85 59.89
CA PHE A 83 10.56 -8.54 59.83
C PHE A 83 10.53 -9.82 58.96
N LEU A 84 9.38 -10.47 58.86
CA LEU A 84 9.21 -11.77 58.19
C LEU A 84 9.00 -11.66 56.67
N CYS A 85 8.28 -10.65 56.18
CA CYS A 85 8.03 -10.52 54.72
C CYS A 85 9.25 -10.01 53.93
N GLY A 86 10.19 -9.30 54.55
CA GLY A 86 11.44 -8.87 53.89
C GLY A 86 12.30 -10.05 53.39
N LYS A 87 12.16 -11.23 54.02
CA LYS A 87 12.80 -12.47 53.56
C LYS A 87 12.05 -13.19 52.44
N VAL A 88 10.73 -12.98 52.31
CA VAL A 88 9.89 -13.65 51.29
C VAL A 88 10.06 -13.00 49.91
N ASN A 89 10.34 -11.70 49.85
CA ASN A 89 10.48 -10.97 48.59
C ASN A 89 11.90 -10.96 47.98
N THR A 90 12.93 -11.44 48.69
CA THR A 90 14.33 -11.30 48.26
C THR A 90 14.93 -12.52 47.55
N GLN A 91 14.19 -13.60 47.35
CA GLN A 91 14.79 -14.84 46.85
C GLN A 91 13.91 -15.48 45.78
N ASN A 92 14.20 -15.16 44.51
CA ASN A 92 14.09 -16.08 43.34
C ASN A 92 14.11 -15.37 41.97
N LEU A 93 14.15 -14.03 41.89
CA LEU A 93 14.27 -13.33 40.61
C LEU A 93 15.72 -12.95 40.34
N LYS A 94 16.27 -13.37 39.20
CA LYS A 94 17.60 -12.97 38.74
C LYS A 94 17.51 -12.19 37.44
N SER A 95 18.36 -11.17 37.32
CA SER A 95 18.56 -10.46 36.06
C SER A 95 19.05 -11.44 34.99
N GLY A 96 18.45 -11.40 33.81
CA GLY A 96 18.77 -12.27 32.67
C GLY A 96 17.88 -13.49 32.51
N GLU A 97 16.92 -13.74 33.41
CA GLU A 97 15.99 -14.88 33.33
C GLU A 97 14.68 -14.52 32.60
N GLU A 98 14.10 -15.51 31.90
CA GLU A 98 12.76 -15.43 31.30
C GLU A 98 11.69 -15.69 32.38
N LEU A 99 10.75 -14.76 32.51
CA LEU A 99 9.59 -14.85 33.40
C LEU A 99 8.37 -15.27 32.58
N LYS A 100 7.81 -16.45 32.86
CA LYS A 100 6.49 -16.85 32.35
C LYS A 100 5.40 -16.18 33.20
N ILE A 101 4.48 -15.47 32.57
CA ILE A 101 3.44 -14.65 33.20
C ILE A 101 2.09 -15.23 32.84
N GLN A 102 1.36 -15.70 33.84
CA GLN A 102 0.02 -16.23 33.72
C GLN A 102 -1.02 -15.13 33.42
N ARG A 103 -0.94 -13.98 34.13
CA ARG A 103 -1.90 -12.85 33.98
C ARG A 103 -1.28 -11.50 34.37
N VAL A 104 -1.81 -10.41 33.81
CA VAL A 104 -1.59 -9.03 34.28
C VAL A 104 -2.83 -8.57 35.05
N ILE A 105 -2.65 -8.07 36.25
CA ILE A 105 -3.75 -7.67 37.15
C ILE A 105 -4.20 -6.25 36.82
N CYS A 106 -3.25 -5.32 36.86
CA CYS A 106 -3.47 -3.90 36.58
C CYS A 106 -2.15 -3.15 36.36
N SER A 107 -2.25 -1.94 35.83
CA SER A 107 -1.19 -0.92 35.84
C SER A 107 -1.54 0.26 36.74
N THR A 108 -0.51 0.96 37.22
CA THR A 108 -0.61 2.20 37.98
C THR A 108 -0.18 3.40 37.13
N ASP A 109 -0.57 4.61 37.54
CA ASP A 109 -0.20 5.86 36.86
C ASP A 109 1.29 6.20 36.95
N ASP A 110 2.01 5.56 37.88
CA ASP A 110 3.47 5.65 38.00
C ASP A 110 4.23 4.70 37.04
N PHE A 111 3.55 4.18 36.02
CA PHE A 111 4.08 3.28 34.98
C PHE A 111 4.51 1.88 35.47
N TYR A 112 3.99 1.43 36.61
CA TYR A 112 4.17 0.06 37.10
C TYR A 112 3.00 -0.83 36.68
N ALA A 113 3.22 -2.14 36.68
CA ALA A 113 2.19 -3.15 36.50
C ALA A 113 2.35 -4.27 37.52
N TYR A 114 1.25 -4.96 37.83
CA TYR A 114 1.25 -6.13 38.70
C TYR A 114 0.93 -7.38 37.87
N VAL A 115 1.80 -8.39 37.94
CA VAL A 115 1.72 -9.60 37.11
C VAL A 115 1.77 -10.87 37.96
N ILE A 116 1.23 -11.96 37.44
CA ILE A 116 1.20 -13.26 38.12
C ILE A 116 2.14 -14.22 37.39
N PRO A 117 3.27 -14.66 37.98
CA PRO A 117 4.16 -15.65 37.37
C PRO A 117 3.53 -17.05 37.29
N GLU A 118 3.82 -17.80 36.22
CA GLU A 118 3.26 -19.15 35.97
C GLU A 118 3.99 -20.25 36.75
N GLU A 119 5.32 -20.19 36.85
CA GLU A 119 6.16 -21.18 37.55
C GLU A 119 6.84 -20.52 38.75
N PHE A 120 6.29 -20.69 39.95
CA PHE A 120 6.92 -20.23 41.19
C PHE A 120 6.82 -21.33 42.25
N ASP A 121 7.95 -21.73 42.86
CA ASP A 121 7.97 -22.71 43.95
C ASP A 121 7.46 -22.11 45.26
N ILE A 122 6.15 -21.92 45.31
CA ILE A 122 5.43 -21.46 46.50
C ILE A 122 5.53 -22.49 47.63
N ARG A 123 5.61 -23.79 47.32
CA ARG A 123 5.54 -24.85 48.34
C ARG A 123 6.81 -24.87 49.18
N GLY A 124 7.99 -24.79 48.58
CA GLY A 124 9.25 -24.66 49.30
C GLY A 124 9.32 -23.40 50.15
N ASN A 125 8.86 -22.27 49.60
CA ASN A 125 8.92 -20.96 50.28
C ASN A 125 7.94 -20.84 51.46
N LEU A 126 6.72 -21.38 51.33
CA LEU A 126 5.75 -21.42 52.44
C LEU A 126 6.20 -22.37 53.55
N LEU A 127 6.86 -23.48 53.22
CA LEU A 127 7.44 -24.39 54.22
C LEU A 127 8.56 -23.71 55.02
N ASN A 128 9.42 -22.94 54.36
CA ASN A 128 10.47 -22.16 55.01
C ASN A 128 9.89 -21.04 55.90
N PHE A 129 8.87 -20.32 55.42
CA PHE A 129 8.18 -19.30 56.20
C PHE A 129 7.51 -19.86 57.46
N SER A 130 6.83 -21.01 57.34
CA SER A 130 6.16 -21.65 58.48
C SER A 130 7.16 -22.13 59.54
N ALA A 131 8.33 -22.62 59.13
CA ALA A 131 9.41 -22.97 60.05
C ALA A 131 9.95 -21.74 60.81
N ASP A 132 10.22 -20.65 60.09
CA ASP A 132 10.72 -19.39 60.66
C ASP A 132 9.68 -18.75 61.62
N PHE A 133 8.39 -18.75 61.24
CA PHE A 133 7.32 -18.23 62.07
C PHE A 133 7.10 -19.07 63.33
N GLN A 134 7.18 -20.39 63.24
CA GLN A 134 7.06 -21.28 64.40
C GLN A 134 8.21 -21.06 65.39
N GLN A 135 9.43 -20.82 64.88
CA GLN A 135 10.59 -20.49 65.71
C GLN A 135 10.42 -19.13 66.41
N PHE A 136 9.87 -18.13 65.72
CA PHE A 136 9.54 -16.82 66.29
C PHE A 136 8.41 -16.88 67.32
N PHE A 137 7.28 -17.53 67.01
CA PHE A 137 6.15 -17.63 67.94
C PHE A 137 6.57 -18.33 69.25
N SER A 138 7.45 -19.33 69.13
CA SER A 138 8.04 -20.04 70.26
C SER A 138 9.05 -19.22 71.08
N SER A 139 9.47 -18.03 70.62
CA SER A 139 10.36 -17.13 71.35
C SER A 139 9.64 -15.98 72.09
N LEU A 140 8.33 -15.80 71.88
CA LEU A 140 7.51 -14.80 72.59
C LEU A 140 7.26 -15.19 74.08
N SER A 141 7.02 -14.22 74.97
CA SER A 141 6.62 -14.47 76.38
C SER A 141 5.18 -15.00 76.49
N GLU A 142 4.81 -15.66 77.61
CA GLU A 142 3.47 -16.24 77.80
C GLU A 142 2.33 -15.23 77.69
N GLU A 143 2.46 -14.04 78.29
CA GLU A 143 1.47 -12.96 78.17
C GLU A 143 1.27 -12.50 76.71
N ASN A 144 2.35 -12.45 75.92
CA ASN A 144 2.28 -12.07 74.51
C ASN A 144 1.68 -13.17 73.64
N ARG A 145 1.85 -14.46 74.00
CA ARG A 145 1.16 -15.58 73.32
C ARG A 145 -0.32 -15.63 73.65
N ALA A 146 -0.69 -15.31 74.89
CA ALA A 146 -2.10 -15.21 75.32
C ALA A 146 -2.86 -14.11 74.56
N ALA A 147 -2.19 -13.02 74.18
CA ALA A 147 -2.77 -11.97 73.32
C ALA A 147 -3.12 -12.45 71.88
N PHE A 148 -2.57 -13.58 71.44
CA PHE A 148 -2.99 -14.26 70.20
C PHE A 148 -4.16 -15.25 70.41
N GLY A 149 -4.71 -15.36 71.63
CA GLY A 149 -5.82 -16.28 71.95
C GLY A 149 -5.42 -17.75 72.03
N ILE A 150 -4.13 -18.06 72.17
CA ILE A 150 -3.60 -19.43 72.20
C ILE A 150 -2.89 -19.66 73.55
N ASN A 151 -3.55 -20.37 74.46
CA ASN A 151 -2.95 -20.77 75.74
C ASN A 151 -2.25 -22.13 75.59
N GLY A 152 -0.93 -22.14 75.34
CA GLY A 152 -0.11 -23.36 75.32
C GLY A 152 1.00 -23.39 74.25
N LYS A 153 1.74 -24.51 74.19
CA LYS A 153 2.71 -24.78 73.10
C LYS A 153 1.96 -24.98 71.78
N PHE A 154 2.41 -24.29 70.74
CA PHE A 154 1.90 -24.38 69.38
C PHE A 154 2.02 -25.82 68.86
N GLN A 155 0.91 -26.56 68.77
CA GLN A 155 0.95 -27.94 68.32
C GLN A 155 1.07 -27.99 66.80
N ASN A 156 2.13 -28.64 66.36
CA ASN A 156 2.57 -28.72 64.98
C ASN A 156 1.59 -29.58 64.18
N THR A 157 0.82 -28.99 63.27
CA THR A 157 0.49 -29.58 61.95
C THR A 157 -0.33 -28.59 61.11
N TYR A 158 0.22 -28.21 59.96
CA TYR A 158 -0.42 -27.46 58.86
C TYR A 158 -0.59 -25.94 59.01
N PHE A 159 0.50 -25.21 59.27
CA PHE A 159 0.65 -23.88 58.64
C PHE A 159 1.10 -24.08 57.19
N SER A 160 0.21 -24.49 56.30
CA SER A 160 0.51 -24.53 54.86
C SER A 160 -0.05 -23.34 54.10
N TRP A 161 -0.81 -22.46 54.75
CA TRP A 161 -1.55 -21.40 54.05
C TRP A 161 -1.32 -20.06 54.77
N VAL A 162 -0.98 -18.98 54.02
CA VAL A 162 -0.84 -17.55 54.43
C VAL A 162 -1.98 -16.72 53.74
N ASN A 163 -2.52 -15.65 54.36
CA ASN A 163 -3.87 -15.06 54.18
C ASN A 163 -3.49 -13.70 53.72
N VAL A 164 -3.39 -13.61 52.42
CA VAL A 164 -2.99 -12.38 51.79
C VAL A 164 -4.27 -11.74 51.31
N VAL A 165 -4.53 -10.53 51.78
CA VAL A 165 -5.71 -9.75 51.42
C VAL A 165 -5.23 -8.46 50.79
N LEU A 166 -5.78 -8.16 49.61
CA LEU A 166 -5.65 -6.85 48.99
C LEU A 166 -6.68 -5.92 49.62
N PHE A 167 -6.21 -4.80 50.17
CA PHE A 167 -7.07 -3.73 50.65
C PHE A 167 -7.01 -2.61 49.62
N LEU A 168 -8.02 -2.56 48.77
CA LEU A 168 -8.13 -1.52 47.76
C LEU A 168 -9.26 -0.58 48.20
N GLU A 169 -8.95 0.71 48.35
CA GLU A 169 -9.92 1.74 48.79
C GLU A 169 -11.16 1.79 47.89
N GLU A 170 -10.98 1.49 46.61
CA GLU A 170 -12.02 1.33 45.60
C GLU A 170 -13.01 0.18 45.88
N PHE A 171 -12.65 -0.83 46.69
CA PHE A 171 -13.63 -1.83 47.16
C PHE A 171 -14.41 -1.40 48.38
N ILE A 172 -14.06 -0.25 48.96
CA ILE A 172 -14.94 0.42 49.90
C ILE A 172 -16.16 1.04 49.16
N GLU A 173 -16.21 0.89 47.84
CA GLU A 173 -17.36 0.99 46.95
C GLU A 173 -18.03 -0.38 46.51
N ASP A 174 -17.82 -1.62 47.08
CA ASP A 174 -18.73 -2.89 46.95
C ASP A 174 -19.21 -3.88 48.15
N LYS A 175 -20.05 -3.54 49.16
CA LYS A 175 -20.06 -3.90 50.65
C LYS A 175 -18.89 -4.60 51.37
N THR A 176 -17.76 -4.84 50.72
CA THR A 176 -16.63 -5.60 51.24
C THR A 176 -15.31 -4.83 51.19
N CYS A 177 -14.71 -4.54 52.35
CA CYS A 177 -13.40 -3.88 52.42
C CYS A 177 -12.22 -4.82 52.05
N TYR A 178 -12.47 -6.12 51.89
CA TYR A 178 -11.44 -7.15 51.80
C TYR A 178 -11.85 -8.26 50.81
N ARG A 179 -10.99 -8.57 49.82
CA ARG A 179 -11.12 -9.78 48.97
C ARG A 179 -10.17 -10.87 49.46
N ARG A 180 -10.71 -12.03 49.83
CA ARG A 180 -9.95 -13.15 50.40
C ARG A 180 -9.24 -13.97 49.31
N ALA A 181 -7.90 -13.92 49.24
CA ALA A 181 -7.15 -14.76 48.31
C ALA A 181 -6.90 -16.20 48.81
N ARG A 182 -6.82 -16.46 50.13
CA ARG A 182 -6.71 -17.83 50.72
C ARG A 182 -7.05 -17.89 52.24
N HIS A 183 -6.70 -18.97 52.97
CA HIS A 183 -6.92 -19.21 54.43
C HIS A 183 -5.57 -19.31 55.21
N VAL A 184 -5.47 -19.06 56.54
CA VAL A 184 -4.16 -19.17 57.28
C VAL A 184 -4.18 -19.83 58.61
N CYS A 185 -4.84 -19.18 59.53
CA CYS A 185 -4.80 -19.51 60.93
C CYS A 185 -6.15 -19.08 61.43
N GLN A 186 -6.90 -20.08 61.84
CA GLN A 186 -8.18 -19.89 62.49
C GLN A 186 -7.86 -19.67 63.97
N LEU A 187 -8.29 -18.54 64.51
CA LEU A 187 -8.29 -18.38 65.96
C LEU A 187 -9.35 -19.33 66.52
N PRO A 188 -9.07 -20.10 67.58
CA PRO A 188 -10.09 -20.93 68.22
C PRO A 188 -11.24 -20.01 68.67
N SER A 189 -12.43 -20.17 68.10
CA SER A 189 -13.63 -19.51 68.61
C SER A 189 -14.36 -20.49 69.53
N GLU A 190 -14.78 -20.01 70.70
CA GLU A 190 -15.78 -20.73 71.48
C GLU A 190 -17.08 -20.83 70.66
N ARG A 191 -17.82 -21.94 70.82
CA ARG A 191 -18.78 -22.47 69.85
C ARG A 191 -19.98 -21.58 69.48
N ASP A 192 -20.07 -20.34 69.95
CA ASP A 192 -21.17 -19.40 69.67
C ASP A 192 -20.74 -17.95 69.31
N GLU A 193 -19.45 -17.67 69.03
CA GLU A 193 -19.02 -16.37 68.50
C GLU A 193 -18.64 -16.39 67.01
N ASP A 194 -18.84 -15.25 66.33
CA ASP A 194 -18.49 -15.08 64.91
C ASP A 194 -17.03 -15.46 64.62
N ARG A 195 -16.83 -16.20 63.53
CA ARG A 195 -15.51 -16.66 63.07
C ARG A 195 -14.55 -15.48 62.88
N LYS A 196 -13.48 -15.42 63.67
CA LYS A 196 -12.41 -14.42 63.56
C LYS A 196 -11.18 -15.07 62.93
N ASP A 197 -10.75 -14.55 61.79
CA ASP A 197 -9.53 -14.99 61.13
C ASP A 197 -8.49 -13.85 61.13
N LEU A 198 -7.21 -14.23 61.08
CA LEU A 198 -6.08 -13.32 61.05
C LEU A 198 -5.62 -13.10 59.58
N PHE A 199 -5.47 -11.84 59.15
CA PHE A 199 -5.22 -11.45 57.75
C PHE A 199 -4.06 -10.47 57.62
N LEU A 200 -3.18 -10.68 56.63
CA LEU A 200 -2.11 -9.75 56.28
C LEU A 200 -2.56 -8.90 55.08
N GLU A 201 -2.64 -7.60 55.29
CA GLU A 201 -2.94 -6.61 54.26
C GLU A 201 -1.68 -6.30 53.45
N ILE A 202 -1.68 -6.52 52.14
CA ILE A 202 -0.46 -6.40 51.30
C ILE A 202 0.03 -4.96 51.25
N ASP A 203 -0.90 -4.02 51.05
CA ASP A 203 -0.59 -2.64 50.69
C ASP A 203 0.02 -1.88 51.88
N THR A 204 -0.37 -2.26 53.10
CA THR A 204 0.10 -1.64 54.35
C THR A 204 0.98 -2.56 55.21
N GLY A 205 1.05 -3.86 54.89
CA GLY A 205 1.75 -4.87 55.70
C GLY A 205 1.15 -5.05 57.11
N MET A 206 -0.12 -4.69 57.30
CA MET A 206 -0.76 -4.74 58.61
C MET A 206 -1.56 -6.03 58.82
N LEU A 207 -1.46 -6.59 60.03
CA LEU A 207 -2.17 -7.81 60.41
C LEU A 207 -3.50 -7.48 61.08
N ARG A 208 -4.62 -7.77 60.41
CA ARG A 208 -5.99 -7.54 60.89
C ARG A 208 -6.61 -8.82 61.40
N VAL A 209 -7.22 -8.76 62.59
CA VAL A 209 -8.22 -9.75 62.98
C VAL A 209 -9.54 -9.27 62.39
N VAL A 210 -10.07 -10.03 61.43
CA VAL A 210 -11.33 -9.68 60.77
C VAL A 210 -12.37 -10.74 61.11
N VAL A 211 -13.54 -10.27 61.53
CA VAL A 211 -14.72 -11.12 61.69
C VAL A 211 -15.21 -11.49 60.29
N VAL A 212 -15.17 -12.76 59.96
CA VAL A 212 -15.40 -13.26 58.61
C VAL A 212 -16.89 -13.57 58.43
N ARG A 213 -17.57 -12.69 57.68
CA ARG A 213 -18.94 -12.86 57.21
C ARG A 213 -19.02 -12.57 55.71
N PRO A 214 -20.05 -13.04 54.99
CA PRO A 214 -20.22 -12.74 53.57
C PRO A 214 -20.18 -11.25 53.24
N GLU A 215 -20.61 -10.41 54.19
CA GLU A 215 -20.67 -8.96 54.06
C GLU A 215 -19.32 -8.27 54.31
N THR A 216 -18.39 -8.88 55.06
CA THR A 216 -17.07 -8.27 55.32
C THR A 216 -15.98 -8.78 54.37
N CYS A 217 -16.16 -9.98 53.81
CA CYS A 217 -15.16 -10.61 52.97
C CYS A 217 -15.80 -11.48 51.88
N ARG A 218 -15.73 -11.03 50.62
CA ARG A 218 -16.23 -11.82 49.48
C ARG A 218 -15.28 -12.99 49.20
N MET A 219 -15.83 -14.21 49.17
CA MET A 219 -15.08 -15.42 48.82
C MET A 219 -14.82 -15.49 47.31
N LEU A 220 -13.56 -15.69 46.91
CA LEU A 220 -13.23 -16.08 45.54
C LEU A 220 -13.92 -17.43 45.20
N PRO A 221 -14.36 -17.65 43.95
CA PRO A 221 -14.89 -18.94 43.51
C PRO A 221 -13.94 -20.06 43.96
N GLN A 222 -14.44 -21.09 44.65
CA GLN A 222 -13.62 -22.11 45.33
C GLN A 222 -12.56 -22.77 44.44
N LYS A 223 -12.77 -22.82 43.12
CA LYS A 223 -11.81 -23.30 42.12
C LYS A 223 -10.52 -22.47 42.04
N TRP A 224 -10.51 -21.21 42.49
CA TRP A 224 -9.37 -20.30 42.47
C TRP A 224 -8.76 -20.11 43.87
N ALA A 225 -9.58 -20.15 44.94
CA ALA A 225 -9.11 -20.11 46.33
C ALA A 225 -8.19 -21.31 46.70
N SER A 226 -8.25 -22.39 45.94
CA SER A 226 -7.40 -23.57 46.13
C SER A 226 -6.06 -23.52 45.40
N ARG A 227 -5.70 -22.42 44.70
CA ARG A 227 -4.37 -22.22 44.07
C ARG A 227 -3.74 -20.89 44.51
N THR A 228 -2.61 -20.96 45.22
CA THR A 228 -1.76 -19.79 45.55
C THR A 228 -1.12 -19.26 44.27
N MET A 229 -1.26 -17.97 43.97
CA MET A 229 -0.62 -17.33 42.82
C MET A 229 0.21 -16.12 43.32
N PRO A 230 1.52 -16.01 43.01
CA PRO A 230 2.32 -14.86 43.42
C PRO A 230 1.95 -13.63 42.58
N ILE A 231 1.95 -12.44 43.18
CA ILE A 231 1.79 -11.17 42.47
C ILE A 231 3.13 -10.43 42.51
N LEU A 232 3.65 -10.06 41.34
CA LEU A 232 4.92 -9.37 41.17
C LEU A 232 4.68 -7.95 40.65
N GLU A 233 5.26 -6.96 41.29
CA GLU A 233 5.34 -5.60 40.78
C GLU A 233 6.47 -5.47 39.76
N VAL A 234 6.16 -4.93 38.59
CA VAL A 234 7.07 -4.82 37.46
C VAL A 234 7.00 -3.44 36.82
N ARG A 235 8.10 -3.02 36.19
CA ARG A 235 8.14 -1.88 35.28
C ARG A 235 8.69 -2.31 33.93
N PHE A 236 8.38 -1.58 32.87
CA PHE A 236 8.83 -1.94 31.53
C PHE A 236 10.04 -1.13 31.08
N LEU A 237 11.05 -1.81 30.51
CA LEU A 237 12.26 -1.16 30.03
C LEU A 237 11.92 -0.17 28.89
N GLY A 238 12.13 1.13 29.14
CA GLY A 238 11.89 2.19 28.15
C GLY A 238 10.45 2.69 28.09
N ALA A 239 9.57 2.26 29.00
CA ALA A 239 8.21 2.77 29.12
C ALA A 239 8.17 3.98 30.06
N ASP A 240 8.05 5.17 29.48
CA ASP A 240 7.96 6.47 30.16
C ASP A 240 6.61 7.17 29.91
N THR A 241 5.69 6.52 29.19
CA THR A 241 4.31 6.97 28.96
C THR A 241 3.31 5.85 29.23
N ALA A 242 2.08 6.20 29.57
CA ALA A 242 1.00 5.25 29.85
C ALA A 242 0.66 4.40 28.61
N GLU A 243 0.79 4.97 27.41
CA GLU A 243 0.61 4.27 26.13
C GLU A 243 1.65 3.15 25.95
N LYS A 244 2.93 3.41 26.29
CA LYS A 244 3.99 2.41 26.22
C LYS A 244 3.77 1.29 27.24
N VAL A 245 3.37 1.63 28.47
CA VAL A 245 3.02 0.63 29.51
C VAL A 245 1.86 -0.25 29.04
N THR A 246 0.84 0.34 28.44
CA THR A 246 -0.32 -0.38 27.88
C THR A 246 0.12 -1.35 26.78
N ALA A 247 0.97 -0.90 25.84
CA ALA A 247 1.51 -1.76 24.78
C ALA A 247 2.33 -2.95 25.32
N HIS A 248 3.13 -2.75 26.38
CA HIS A 248 3.85 -3.83 27.04
C HIS A 248 2.91 -4.83 27.75
N ILE A 249 1.84 -4.34 28.38
CA ILE A 249 0.81 -5.19 29.02
C ILE A 249 0.08 -6.04 27.98
N GLU A 250 -0.30 -5.46 26.84
CA GLU A 250 -0.90 -6.19 25.73
C GLU A 250 0.05 -7.26 25.16
N CYS A 251 1.34 -6.94 25.04
CA CYS A 251 2.36 -7.91 24.65
C CYS A 251 2.44 -9.10 25.62
N ILE A 252 2.40 -8.84 26.93
CA ILE A 252 2.38 -9.90 27.95
C ILE A 252 1.09 -10.72 27.86
N ARG A 253 -0.07 -10.09 27.63
CA ARG A 253 -1.34 -10.79 27.44
C ARG A 253 -1.31 -11.73 26.22
N GLN A 254 -0.59 -11.35 25.17
CA GLN A 254 -0.45 -12.17 23.96
C GLN A 254 0.59 -13.30 24.09
N THR A 255 1.72 -13.02 24.75
CA THR A 255 2.88 -13.93 24.76
C THR A 255 3.01 -14.75 26.04
N CYS A 256 2.34 -14.33 27.12
CA CYS A 256 2.46 -14.85 28.48
C CYS A 256 3.91 -14.90 28.99
N ARG A 257 4.82 -14.05 28.47
CA ARG A 257 6.27 -14.11 28.76
C ARG A 257 6.92 -12.73 28.74
N ALA A 258 7.94 -12.52 29.58
CA ALA A 258 8.82 -11.35 29.55
C ALA A 258 10.21 -11.67 30.11
N PHE A 259 11.26 -10.93 29.71
CA PHE A 259 12.61 -11.09 30.25
C PHE A 259 12.89 -10.09 31.36
N ILE A 260 13.49 -10.54 32.46
CA ILE A 260 13.93 -9.67 33.56
C ILE A 260 15.27 -9.04 33.17
N ARG A 261 15.28 -7.74 32.86
CA ARG A 261 16.49 -7.00 32.44
C ARG A 261 17.30 -6.43 33.58
N SER A 262 16.62 -5.97 34.61
CA SER A 262 17.23 -5.51 35.85
C SER A 262 16.22 -5.66 36.98
N ILE A 263 16.69 -5.52 38.21
CA ILE A 263 15.85 -5.49 39.40
C ILE A 263 16.14 -4.18 40.09
N ASP A 264 15.14 -3.32 40.15
CA ASP A 264 15.23 -2.02 40.76
C ASP A 264 14.89 -2.13 42.24
N ARG A 265 15.88 -1.88 43.09
CA ARG A 265 15.68 -1.78 44.53
C ARG A 265 15.33 -0.34 44.87
N LEU A 266 14.09 0.04 44.60
CA LEU A 266 13.64 1.41 44.86
C LEU A 266 13.41 1.63 46.35
N ASP A 267 14.25 2.47 46.95
CA ASP A 267 14.04 2.98 48.30
C ASP A 267 12.88 4.00 48.28
N ARG A 268 11.64 3.49 48.40
CA ARG A 268 10.40 4.27 48.53
C ARG A 268 10.44 5.34 49.65
N ALA A 269 11.43 5.32 50.54
CA ALA A 269 11.63 6.37 51.55
C ALA A 269 11.88 7.76 50.94
N LYS A 270 12.34 7.86 49.68
CA LYS A 270 12.66 9.14 49.04
C LYS A 270 11.47 9.94 48.48
N TYR A 271 10.33 9.29 48.21
CA TYR A 271 9.22 9.93 47.45
C TYR A 271 7.94 10.16 48.27
N ALA A 272 7.85 9.67 49.51
CA ALA A 272 6.69 9.90 50.36
C ALA A 272 6.81 11.20 51.18
N ARG A 273 5.88 12.15 51.01
CA ARG A 273 5.78 13.38 51.84
C ARG A 273 5.50 13.12 53.33
N HIS A 274 5.26 11.86 53.71
CA HIS A 274 5.07 11.41 55.09
C HIS A 274 6.12 10.36 55.47
N ALA A 275 7.35 10.82 55.68
CA ALA A 275 8.53 10.00 56.01
C ALA A 275 8.48 9.29 57.38
N TYR A 276 7.35 9.32 58.09
CA TYR A 276 7.23 8.77 59.45
C TYR A 276 6.76 7.30 59.50
N TYR A 277 6.17 6.76 58.43
CA TYR A 277 5.56 5.41 58.45
C TYR A 277 6.28 4.35 57.60
N TYR A 278 7.24 4.74 56.75
CA TYR A 278 7.85 3.85 55.74
C TYR A 278 9.31 3.44 56.01
N LYS A 279 9.88 3.75 57.17
CA LYS A 279 11.34 3.70 57.41
C LYS A 279 12.00 2.31 57.47
N SER A 280 11.29 1.22 57.24
CA SER A 280 11.89 -0.12 57.30
C SER A 280 11.41 -1.11 56.25
N TRP A 281 10.60 -0.68 55.27
CA TRP A 281 9.89 -1.57 54.33
C TRP A 281 10.11 -1.27 52.85
N SER A 282 11.05 -0.40 52.51
CA SER A 282 11.22 0.12 51.16
C SER A 282 12.26 -0.62 50.33
N THR A 283 12.16 -1.95 50.24
CA THR A 283 12.81 -2.68 49.14
C THR A 283 11.85 -3.73 48.60
N LEU A 284 10.81 -3.27 47.90
CA LEU A 284 10.22 -4.13 46.88
C LEU A 284 11.17 -4.08 45.69
N ASP A 285 11.78 -5.22 45.41
CA ASP A 285 12.60 -5.42 44.22
C ASP A 285 11.63 -5.39 43.01
N THR A 286 11.52 -4.24 42.34
CA THR A 286 10.70 -4.11 41.13
C THR A 286 11.46 -4.74 39.97
N ALA A 287 10.91 -5.79 39.36
CA ALA A 287 11.53 -6.35 38.17
C ALA A 287 11.33 -5.42 36.97
N VAL A 288 12.41 -5.08 36.27
CA VAL A 288 12.38 -4.34 35.02
C VAL A 288 12.26 -5.34 33.90
N LEU A 289 11.06 -5.46 33.36
CA LEU A 289 10.77 -6.39 32.29
C LEU A 289 11.09 -5.74 30.94
N GLN A 290 11.82 -6.46 30.11
CA GLN A 290 11.74 -6.30 28.67
C GLN A 290 10.75 -7.33 28.15
N THR A 291 9.62 -6.86 27.64
CA THR A 291 8.71 -7.74 26.91
C THR A 291 9.38 -8.15 25.61
N TYR A 292 9.06 -9.35 25.13
CA TYR A 292 9.46 -9.73 23.78
C TYR A 292 8.92 -8.69 22.80
N LYS A 293 9.63 -8.43 21.69
CA LYS A 293 8.91 -7.89 20.53
C LYS A 293 7.83 -8.92 20.26
N PRO A 294 6.53 -8.56 20.30
CA PRO A 294 5.47 -9.55 20.11
C PRO A 294 5.79 -10.29 18.82
N LYS A 295 6.06 -11.59 18.92
CA LYS A 295 5.95 -12.43 17.74
C LYS A 295 4.47 -12.33 17.40
N PRO A 296 4.12 -11.80 16.23
CA PRO A 296 2.72 -11.58 15.94
C PRO A 296 2.00 -12.93 16.03
N THR A 297 1.02 -13.03 16.92
CA THR A 297 0.14 -14.20 17.02
C THR A 297 -0.62 -14.23 15.70
N ALA A 298 -0.41 -15.25 14.87
CA ALA A 298 -0.98 -15.30 13.52
C ALA A 298 -2.52 -15.16 13.52
N THR A 299 -2.99 -13.93 13.47
CA THR A 299 -4.30 -13.54 12.98
C THR A 299 -4.18 -13.34 11.47
N LEU A 300 -5.29 -13.36 10.75
CA LEU A 300 -5.29 -13.08 9.31
C LEU A 300 -4.64 -11.73 8.99
N ASP A 301 -4.66 -10.76 9.90
CA ASP A 301 -3.91 -9.49 9.81
C ASP A 301 -2.37 -9.65 9.80
N LEU A 302 -1.85 -10.78 10.29
CA LEU A 302 -0.42 -11.05 10.44
C LEU A 302 0.14 -12.03 9.39
N LEU A 303 -0.72 -12.51 8.49
CA LEU A 303 -0.31 -12.87 7.13
C LEU A 303 0.09 -11.62 6.31
N PHE A 304 -0.32 -10.44 6.76
CA PHE A 304 -0.06 -9.15 6.12
C PHE A 304 0.83 -8.27 7.01
N CYS A 305 2.11 -8.61 7.12
CA CYS A 305 3.10 -7.61 7.50
C CYS A 305 2.98 -6.40 6.55
N GLU A 306 2.91 -5.21 7.13
CA GLU A 306 2.60 -3.92 6.53
C GLU A 306 3.65 -3.38 5.52
N ASP A 307 4.01 -4.15 4.49
CA ASP A 307 5.25 -4.11 3.70
C ASP A 307 6.47 -4.60 4.49
N ARG A 308 6.97 -5.79 4.16
CA ARG A 308 8.37 -6.16 4.47
C ARG A 308 9.39 -5.34 3.69
N ASP A 309 8.96 -4.50 2.74
CA ASP A 309 9.81 -3.57 2.00
C ASP A 309 10.30 -2.35 2.80
N CYS A 310 9.87 -2.18 4.05
CA CYS A 310 10.31 -1.04 4.88
C CYS A 310 11.17 -1.41 6.10
N MET A 311 11.40 -2.69 6.42
CA MET A 311 12.15 -3.11 7.61
C MET A 311 11.75 -2.39 8.93
N GLY A 312 10.51 -1.90 9.07
CA GLY A 312 10.04 -1.17 10.25
C GLY A 312 10.44 0.32 10.33
N MET A 313 10.59 1.01 9.18
CA MET A 313 10.94 2.44 9.14
C MET A 313 9.79 3.44 9.32
N CYS A 314 8.56 3.00 9.59
CA CYS A 314 7.46 3.91 9.95
C CYS A 314 7.56 4.48 11.39
N ASN A 315 8.68 4.26 12.08
CA ASN A 315 9.06 5.11 13.21
C ASN A 315 9.84 6.32 12.67
N ILE A 316 9.11 7.42 12.48
CA ILE A 316 9.65 8.74 12.14
C ILE A 316 10.54 9.17 13.30
N ASP A 317 11.84 8.88 13.19
CA ASP A 317 12.99 9.55 13.86
C ASP A 317 14.34 8.85 13.55
N GLY A 318 14.34 7.67 12.91
CA GLY A 318 15.56 6.90 12.65
C GLY A 318 16.29 7.10 11.32
N PHE A 319 15.67 7.68 10.29
CA PHE A 319 16.23 7.74 8.93
C PHE A 319 16.57 9.16 8.42
N TRP A 320 16.87 10.07 9.34
CA TRP A 320 17.47 11.38 9.03
C TRP A 320 18.99 11.36 8.94
N LYS A 321 19.58 10.23 8.61
CA LYS A 321 20.97 10.18 8.15
C LYS A 321 20.99 9.42 6.84
N ARG A 322 21.42 10.11 5.78
CA ARG A 322 22.02 9.49 4.60
C ARG A 322 22.90 8.36 5.12
N THR A 323 22.51 7.12 4.90
CA THR A 323 23.48 6.02 4.97
C THR A 323 24.53 6.32 3.91
N ASP A 324 25.79 6.22 4.29
CA ASP A 324 26.92 6.29 3.36
C ASP A 324 26.67 5.32 2.18
N PRO A 325 27.20 5.60 0.97
CA PRO A 325 26.98 4.74 -0.19
C PRO A 325 27.39 3.31 0.15
N ILE A 326 26.44 2.36 0.11
CA ILE A 326 26.72 0.95 0.34
C ILE A 326 27.18 0.30 -0.97
N ALA A 327 28.04 -0.71 -0.81
CA ALA A 327 28.76 -1.53 -1.79
C ALA A 327 28.03 -1.83 -3.12
N GLU A 328 28.82 -2.03 -4.18
CA GLU A 328 28.38 -2.37 -5.54
C GLU A 328 27.21 -3.37 -5.55
N VAL A 329 26.15 -3.03 -6.31
CA VAL A 329 25.02 -3.93 -6.58
C VAL A 329 25.57 -5.25 -7.14
N PRO A 330 25.22 -6.42 -6.56
CA PRO A 330 25.73 -7.70 -7.03
C PRO A 330 25.40 -7.92 -8.52
N PRO A 331 26.33 -8.45 -9.34
CA PRO A 331 26.05 -8.77 -10.74
C PRO A 331 24.84 -9.72 -10.87
N ALA A 332 24.08 -9.65 -11.97
CA ALA A 332 22.89 -10.48 -12.22
C ALA A 332 23.06 -11.99 -11.90
N VAL A 333 24.24 -12.55 -12.15
CA VAL A 333 24.55 -13.97 -11.86
C VAL A 333 24.51 -14.27 -10.35
N GLU A 334 25.00 -13.35 -9.52
CA GLU A 334 24.97 -13.49 -8.07
C GLU A 334 23.54 -13.37 -7.52
N LYS A 335 22.75 -12.44 -8.05
CA LYS A 335 21.32 -12.29 -7.71
C LYS A 335 20.51 -13.56 -7.99
N LEU A 336 20.77 -14.24 -9.13
CA LEU A 336 20.17 -15.54 -9.43
C LEU A 336 20.53 -16.61 -8.40
N LYS A 337 21.78 -16.62 -7.94
CA LYS A 337 22.22 -17.55 -6.89
C LYS A 337 21.50 -17.27 -5.57
N MET A 338 21.39 -16.00 -5.17
CA MET A 338 20.66 -15.59 -3.97
C MET A 338 19.18 -16.02 -4.03
N LEU A 339 18.52 -15.85 -5.18
CA LEU A 339 17.14 -16.32 -5.39
C LEU A 339 17.03 -17.84 -5.25
N ARG A 340 17.92 -18.61 -5.89
CA ARG A 340 17.92 -20.08 -5.83
C ARG A 340 18.19 -20.61 -4.42
N GLU A 341 18.99 -19.91 -3.63
CA GLU A 341 19.22 -20.25 -2.22
C GLU A 341 17.91 -20.19 -1.41
N ARG A 342 16.98 -19.29 -1.75
CA ARG A 342 15.66 -19.19 -1.09
C ARG A 342 14.76 -20.37 -1.36
N PHE A 343 14.92 -21.07 -2.49
CA PHE A 343 14.07 -22.21 -2.85
C PHE A 343 14.12 -23.33 -1.79
N LYS A 344 15.27 -23.53 -1.15
CA LYS A 344 15.44 -24.55 -0.10
C LYS A 344 14.61 -24.28 1.15
N TYR A 345 14.37 -23.01 1.47
CA TYR A 345 13.76 -22.59 2.72
C TYR A 345 12.25 -22.37 2.62
N VAL A 346 11.71 -22.34 1.40
CA VAL A 346 10.30 -22.10 1.11
C VAL A 346 9.81 -23.26 0.28
N HIS A 347 9.02 -24.18 0.85
CA HIS A 347 8.42 -25.34 0.15
C HIS A 347 9.36 -26.23 -0.68
N ASN A 348 10.69 -26.11 -0.55
CA ASN A 348 11.67 -26.77 -1.42
C ASN A 348 11.36 -26.57 -2.92
N LEU A 349 11.07 -25.33 -3.32
CA LEU A 349 10.68 -24.98 -4.69
C LEU A 349 11.65 -25.52 -5.74
N ALA A 350 11.11 -25.96 -6.87
CA ALA A 350 11.89 -26.35 -8.04
C ALA A 350 12.07 -25.19 -9.03
N ALA A 351 11.08 -24.29 -9.10
CA ALA A 351 11.14 -23.07 -9.89
C ALA A 351 10.37 -21.91 -9.24
N TYR A 352 10.65 -20.68 -9.71
CA TYR A 352 9.97 -19.45 -9.29
C TYR A 352 9.65 -18.56 -10.50
N ILE A 353 8.42 -18.06 -10.59
CA ILE A 353 7.94 -17.21 -11.69
C ILE A 353 8.05 -15.72 -11.30
N VAL A 354 8.64 -14.92 -12.18
CA VAL A 354 8.91 -13.49 -12.00
C VAL A 354 8.41 -12.70 -13.22
N PRO A 355 7.16 -12.23 -13.22
CA PRO A 355 6.65 -11.36 -14.29
C PRO A 355 7.17 -9.93 -14.17
N TYR A 356 7.27 -9.21 -15.29
CA TYR A 356 7.35 -7.74 -15.31
C TYR A 356 5.96 -7.17 -15.12
N THR A 357 5.53 -6.97 -13.87
CA THR A 357 4.26 -6.32 -13.56
C THR A 357 4.16 -5.98 -12.07
N ASP A 358 3.03 -5.40 -11.68
CA ASP A 358 2.63 -5.14 -10.30
C ASP A 358 1.27 -5.80 -9.95
N ALA A 359 0.75 -5.50 -8.76
CA ALA A 359 -0.49 -6.09 -8.24
C ALA A 359 -1.77 -5.75 -9.04
N HIS A 360 -1.66 -4.83 -10.01
CA HIS A 360 -2.76 -4.31 -10.84
C HIS A 360 -2.55 -4.56 -12.33
N GLN A 361 -1.52 -5.33 -12.70
CA GLN A 361 -1.22 -5.66 -14.09
C GLN A 361 -0.92 -4.43 -14.96
N ASN A 362 -0.30 -3.40 -14.37
CA ASN A 362 0.06 -2.21 -15.13
C ASN A 362 1.20 -2.50 -16.13
N GLU A 363 1.11 -1.88 -17.30
CA GLU A 363 2.14 -1.96 -18.34
C GLU A 363 3.41 -1.20 -17.96
N GLN A 364 3.23 -0.01 -17.39
CA GLN A 364 4.31 0.80 -16.84
C GLN A 364 4.26 0.68 -15.32
N ILE A 365 5.39 0.31 -14.73
CA ILE A 365 5.52 0.13 -13.28
C ILE A 365 6.60 1.07 -12.73
N PRO A 366 6.43 1.61 -11.52
CA PRO A 366 7.49 2.30 -10.80
C PRO A 366 8.71 1.39 -10.61
N GLU A 367 9.91 1.97 -10.54
CA GLU A 367 11.15 1.24 -10.26
C GLU A 367 11.07 0.40 -8.97
N HIS A 368 10.29 0.85 -7.99
CA HIS A 368 9.98 0.07 -6.79
C HIS A 368 9.42 -1.33 -7.12
N TYR A 369 8.65 -1.53 -8.19
CA TYR A 369 8.09 -2.84 -8.56
C TYR A 369 8.89 -3.56 -9.65
N ALA A 370 9.99 -3.00 -10.14
CA ALA A 370 10.78 -3.51 -11.26
C ALA A 370 11.67 -4.72 -10.88
N ARG A 371 11.10 -5.74 -10.24
CA ARG A 371 11.80 -6.92 -9.72
C ARG A 371 12.51 -7.74 -10.81
N LEU A 372 11.89 -7.86 -11.99
CA LEU A 372 12.53 -8.54 -13.12
C LEU A 372 13.80 -7.80 -13.54
N LYS A 373 13.72 -6.47 -13.73
CA LYS A 373 14.87 -5.62 -14.05
C LYS A 373 15.95 -5.71 -12.99
N PHE A 374 15.60 -5.67 -11.71
CA PHE A 374 16.57 -5.85 -10.63
C PHE A 374 17.28 -7.21 -10.70
N LEU A 375 16.53 -8.29 -10.90
CA LEU A 375 17.05 -9.66 -10.92
C LEU A 375 17.93 -9.95 -12.15
N SER A 376 17.53 -9.49 -13.33
CA SER A 376 18.14 -9.90 -14.61
C SER A 376 18.93 -8.81 -15.32
N GLU A 377 18.84 -7.56 -14.87
CA GLU A 377 19.33 -6.35 -15.56
C GLU A 377 18.64 -6.08 -16.91
N PHE A 378 17.55 -6.78 -17.21
CA PHE A 378 16.73 -6.56 -18.39
C PHE A 378 16.02 -5.20 -18.31
N SER A 379 16.32 -4.30 -19.25
CA SER A 379 15.67 -2.98 -19.33
C SER A 379 14.29 -2.99 -19.98
N GLY A 380 13.90 -4.09 -20.63
CA GLY A 380 12.62 -4.17 -21.35
C GLY A 380 11.40 -4.13 -20.42
N THR A 381 10.30 -3.55 -20.90
CA THR A 381 9.09 -3.29 -20.11
C THR A 381 7.99 -4.33 -20.32
N TYR A 382 8.32 -5.50 -20.86
CA TYR A 382 7.40 -6.61 -21.01
C TYR A 382 8.16 -7.93 -20.91
N GLY A 383 7.63 -8.88 -20.14
CA GLY A 383 8.20 -10.23 -20.10
C GLY A 383 7.87 -10.98 -18.82
N THR A 384 8.15 -12.28 -18.83
CA THR A 384 8.04 -13.13 -17.65
C THR A 384 9.22 -14.07 -17.59
N ALA A 385 9.95 -14.04 -16.48
CA ALA A 385 11.02 -14.96 -16.20
C ALA A 385 10.53 -16.16 -15.40
N VAL A 386 11.16 -17.31 -15.63
CA VAL A 386 11.06 -18.49 -14.78
C VAL A 386 12.47 -18.93 -14.41
N VAL A 387 12.75 -18.97 -13.11
CA VAL A 387 14.05 -19.38 -12.57
C VAL A 387 13.88 -20.75 -11.92
N SER A 388 14.50 -21.78 -12.47
CA SER A 388 14.62 -23.09 -11.83
C SER A 388 15.93 -23.20 -11.05
N LYS A 389 16.12 -24.34 -10.38
CA LYS A 389 17.39 -24.67 -9.69
C LYS A 389 18.61 -24.58 -10.61
N GLU A 390 18.43 -24.80 -11.91
CA GLU A 390 19.53 -24.91 -12.89
C GLU A 390 19.47 -23.85 -13.99
N LYS A 391 18.27 -23.47 -14.44
CA LYS A 391 18.06 -22.60 -15.60
C LYS A 391 17.36 -21.30 -15.20
N ALA A 392 17.55 -20.24 -15.97
CA ALA A 392 16.76 -19.02 -15.91
C ALA A 392 16.34 -18.66 -17.33
N VAL A 393 15.03 -18.51 -17.55
CA VAL A 393 14.47 -18.33 -18.88
C VAL A 393 13.53 -17.12 -18.86
N LEU A 394 13.71 -16.19 -19.80
CA LEU A 394 12.87 -15.01 -19.99
C LEU A 394 12.04 -15.17 -21.26
N TRP A 395 10.72 -15.15 -21.16
CA TRP A 395 9.82 -15.00 -22.30
C TRP A 395 9.44 -13.53 -22.45
N THR A 396 9.61 -13.00 -23.65
CA THR A 396 9.27 -11.62 -23.98
C THR A 396 8.72 -11.50 -25.40
N ASP A 397 8.05 -10.40 -25.72
CA ASP A 397 7.55 -10.13 -27.07
C ASP A 397 8.68 -9.84 -28.09
N ASN A 398 8.31 -9.75 -29.36
CA ASN A 398 9.22 -9.42 -30.45
C ASN A 398 10.01 -8.12 -30.22
N CYS A 399 9.37 -7.10 -29.64
CA CYS A 399 9.95 -5.77 -29.48
C CYS A 399 11.12 -5.78 -28.49
N HIS A 400 10.95 -6.52 -27.38
CA HIS A 400 11.94 -6.57 -26.32
C HIS A 400 12.85 -7.82 -26.40
N TYR A 401 12.58 -8.76 -27.30
CA TYR A 401 13.44 -9.94 -27.51
C TYR A 401 14.89 -9.56 -27.84
N LYS A 402 15.09 -8.58 -28.73
CA LYS A 402 16.44 -8.09 -29.07
C LYS A 402 17.15 -7.44 -27.88
N ILE A 403 16.41 -6.70 -27.04
CA ILE A 403 16.91 -6.13 -25.78
C ILE A 403 17.42 -7.26 -24.87
N GLY A 404 16.58 -8.29 -24.67
CA GLY A 404 16.92 -9.44 -23.84
C GLY A 404 18.19 -10.15 -24.33
N CYS A 405 18.29 -10.42 -25.63
CA CYS A 405 19.46 -11.08 -26.23
C CYS A 405 20.76 -10.27 -26.14
N ARG A 406 20.66 -8.93 -26.04
CA ARG A 406 21.80 -8.01 -25.93
C ARG A 406 22.26 -7.84 -24.49
N GLU A 407 21.33 -7.68 -23.55
CA GLU A 407 21.61 -7.26 -22.18
C GLU A 407 21.82 -8.43 -21.22
N LEU A 408 21.11 -9.54 -21.41
CA LEU A 408 21.18 -10.65 -20.46
C LEU A 408 22.44 -11.48 -20.69
N ASN A 409 23.07 -11.89 -19.59
CA ASN A 409 24.20 -12.81 -19.62
C ASN A 409 23.79 -14.16 -20.23
N LYS A 410 24.33 -14.48 -21.40
CA LYS A 410 24.00 -15.68 -22.20
C LYS A 410 24.36 -17.01 -21.55
N GLU A 411 25.27 -17.01 -20.58
CA GLU A 411 25.61 -18.22 -19.82
C GLU A 411 24.59 -18.48 -18.69
N ALA A 412 23.94 -17.44 -18.18
CA ALA A 412 23.00 -17.52 -17.07
C ALA A 412 21.53 -17.54 -17.51
N TRP A 413 21.19 -16.90 -18.64
CA TRP A 413 19.83 -16.69 -19.11
C TRP A 413 19.60 -17.22 -20.52
N VAL A 414 18.42 -17.79 -20.72
CA VAL A 414 17.86 -18.09 -22.05
C VAL A 414 16.73 -17.12 -22.33
N VAL A 415 16.80 -16.41 -23.46
CA VAL A 415 15.74 -15.48 -23.88
C VAL A 415 14.91 -16.12 -24.97
N LYS A 416 13.59 -16.07 -24.82
CA LYS A 416 12.61 -16.66 -25.74
C LYS A 416 11.65 -15.60 -26.25
N ASN A 417 11.36 -15.68 -27.54
CA ASN A 417 10.41 -14.80 -28.20
C ASN A 417 9.00 -15.42 -28.12
N LYS A 418 8.13 -14.84 -27.29
CA LYS A 418 6.78 -15.35 -27.03
C LYS A 418 5.89 -15.36 -28.28
N ASP A 419 6.17 -14.46 -29.24
CA ASP A 419 5.34 -14.26 -30.43
C ASP A 419 5.72 -15.23 -31.55
N ASP A 420 6.87 -15.89 -31.44
CA ASP A 420 7.24 -16.99 -32.31
C ASP A 420 6.37 -18.21 -31.96
N ARG A 421 5.59 -18.68 -32.93
CA ARG A 421 4.68 -19.83 -32.78
C ARG A 421 5.40 -21.13 -32.43
N SER A 422 6.70 -21.23 -32.70
CA SER A 422 7.52 -22.39 -32.36
C SER A 422 8.01 -22.37 -30.90
N THR A 423 7.96 -21.22 -30.23
CA THR A 423 8.34 -21.08 -28.83
C THR A 423 7.33 -21.78 -27.94
N GLU A 424 7.83 -22.65 -27.06
CA GLU A 424 6.98 -23.32 -26.08
C GLU A 424 6.47 -22.32 -25.01
N LYS A 425 5.22 -22.51 -24.57
CA LYS A 425 4.63 -21.68 -23.51
C LYS A 425 5.25 -22.04 -22.16
N ILE A 426 5.12 -21.13 -21.19
CA ILE A 426 5.66 -21.32 -19.83
C ILE A 426 5.19 -22.64 -19.19
N GLY A 427 3.89 -22.96 -19.31
CA GLY A 427 3.34 -24.22 -18.78
C GLY A 427 3.93 -25.47 -19.45
N ASP A 428 4.17 -25.44 -20.77
CA ASP A 428 4.79 -26.55 -21.49
C ASP A 428 6.25 -26.74 -21.09
N TRP A 429 6.98 -25.63 -20.93
CA TRP A 429 8.36 -25.65 -20.46
C TRP A 429 8.46 -26.20 -19.04
N LEU A 430 7.59 -25.78 -18.13
CA LEU A 430 7.53 -26.30 -16.76
C LEU A 430 7.25 -27.80 -16.73
N ALA A 431 6.32 -28.27 -17.56
CA ALA A 431 5.98 -29.69 -17.66
C ALA A 431 7.12 -30.56 -18.21
N GLN A 432 7.96 -30.01 -19.10
CA GLN A 432 9.12 -30.69 -19.65
C GLN A 432 10.31 -30.71 -18.68
N GLU A 433 10.50 -29.61 -17.94
CA GLU A 433 11.72 -29.38 -17.17
C GLU A 433 11.65 -29.88 -15.73
N LEU A 434 10.45 -29.97 -15.15
CA LEU A 434 10.25 -30.34 -13.76
C LEU A 434 9.76 -31.78 -13.60
N LYS A 435 9.90 -32.31 -12.38
CA LYS A 435 9.54 -33.68 -12.04
C LYS A 435 8.23 -33.71 -11.26
N ARG A 436 7.58 -34.87 -11.28
CA ARG A 436 6.39 -35.11 -10.47
C ARG A 436 6.70 -34.88 -8.99
N GLY A 437 5.84 -34.11 -8.32
CA GLY A 437 5.99 -33.69 -6.92
C GLY A 437 6.76 -32.38 -6.73
N ASP A 438 7.24 -31.75 -7.80
CA ASP A 438 7.89 -30.45 -7.73
C ASP A 438 6.90 -29.30 -7.52
N TYR A 439 7.33 -28.30 -6.77
CA TYR A 439 6.58 -27.07 -6.50
C TYR A 439 7.14 -25.89 -7.31
N VAL A 440 6.26 -25.12 -7.93
CA VAL A 440 6.59 -23.88 -8.66
C VAL A 440 6.03 -22.71 -7.87
N GLY A 441 6.92 -21.90 -7.29
CA GLY A 441 6.52 -20.75 -6.50
C GLY A 441 6.24 -19.53 -7.38
N PHE A 442 5.36 -18.65 -6.91
CA PHE A 442 5.12 -17.36 -7.53
C PHE A 442 4.57 -16.38 -6.47
N ASP A 443 4.71 -15.08 -6.73
CA ASP A 443 4.03 -14.06 -5.95
C ASP A 443 2.54 -13.97 -6.39
N PRO A 444 1.58 -14.26 -5.50
CA PRO A 444 0.15 -14.32 -5.84
C PRO A 444 -0.45 -12.96 -6.20
N THR A 445 0.25 -11.86 -5.92
CA THR A 445 -0.18 -10.53 -6.35
C THR A 445 0.16 -10.24 -7.81
N LEU A 446 1.16 -10.93 -8.39
CA LEU A 446 1.71 -10.57 -9.70
C LEU A 446 1.19 -11.43 -10.85
N LEU A 447 0.71 -12.65 -10.60
CA LEU A 447 0.07 -13.47 -11.62
C LEU A 447 -1.43 -13.18 -11.68
N THR A 448 -2.01 -13.18 -12.89
CA THR A 448 -3.46 -13.14 -13.03
C THR A 448 -4.09 -14.45 -12.57
N TYR A 449 -5.33 -14.37 -12.08
CA TYR A 449 -6.08 -15.55 -11.67
C TYR A 449 -6.38 -16.48 -12.85
N SER A 450 -6.59 -15.93 -14.05
CA SER A 450 -6.80 -16.69 -15.29
C SER A 450 -5.56 -17.48 -15.72
N PHE A 451 -4.37 -16.87 -15.63
CA PHE A 451 -3.10 -17.56 -15.88
C PHE A 451 -2.91 -18.70 -14.88
N TYR A 452 -3.11 -18.42 -13.59
CA TYR A 452 -2.98 -19.43 -12.53
C TYR A 452 -3.88 -20.64 -12.77
N ILE A 453 -5.17 -20.45 -13.06
CA ILE A 453 -6.10 -21.57 -13.32
C ILE A 453 -5.61 -22.39 -14.53
N THR A 454 -5.32 -21.71 -15.65
CA THR A 454 -4.92 -22.36 -16.91
C THR A 454 -3.65 -23.18 -16.72
N THR A 455 -2.62 -22.59 -16.12
CA THR A 455 -1.34 -23.28 -15.89
C THR A 455 -1.47 -24.39 -14.86
N THR A 456 -2.27 -24.21 -13.79
CA THR A 456 -2.51 -25.27 -12.80
C THR A 456 -3.18 -26.48 -13.44
N THR A 457 -4.22 -26.27 -14.27
CA THR A 457 -4.87 -27.36 -15.01
C THR A 457 -3.91 -28.06 -15.97
N GLN A 458 -3.04 -27.30 -16.66
CA GLN A 458 -2.04 -27.84 -17.56
C GLN A 458 -0.99 -28.70 -16.84
N LEU A 459 -0.57 -28.32 -15.63
CA LEU A 459 0.48 -29.01 -14.88
C LEU A 459 -0.04 -30.17 -14.01
N GLN A 460 -1.33 -30.22 -13.71
CA GLN A 460 -1.95 -31.27 -12.90
C GLN A 460 -1.61 -32.71 -13.36
N PRO A 461 -1.66 -33.06 -14.67
CA PRO A 461 -1.32 -34.41 -15.14
C PRO A 461 0.14 -34.82 -14.88
N TYR A 462 1.04 -33.84 -14.77
CA TYR A 462 2.46 -34.03 -14.48
C TYR A 462 2.75 -34.10 -12.97
N GLY A 463 1.74 -33.83 -12.14
CA GLY A 463 1.85 -33.76 -10.68
C GLY A 463 2.81 -32.66 -10.21
N ILE A 464 2.89 -31.57 -10.97
CA ILE A 464 3.60 -30.34 -10.60
C ILE A 464 2.57 -29.35 -10.06
N GLU A 465 2.88 -28.67 -8.96
CA GLU A 465 1.95 -27.79 -8.26
C GLU A 465 2.45 -26.34 -8.25
N LEU A 466 1.57 -25.40 -8.60
CA LEU A 466 1.81 -23.97 -8.45
C LEU A 466 1.49 -23.56 -7.01
N VAL A 467 2.47 -23.00 -6.30
CA VAL A 467 2.33 -22.63 -4.89
C VAL A 467 2.44 -21.11 -4.73
N PRO A 468 1.38 -20.44 -4.22
CA PRO A 468 1.45 -19.01 -3.94
C PRO A 468 2.39 -18.75 -2.75
N ILE A 469 3.36 -17.86 -2.95
CA ILE A 469 4.32 -17.44 -1.92
C ILE A 469 4.01 -15.99 -1.55
N ALA A 470 3.47 -15.77 -0.35
CA ALA A 470 3.02 -14.46 0.11
C ALA A 470 4.14 -13.41 0.20
N GLU A 471 5.37 -13.83 0.53
CA GLU A 471 6.56 -12.96 0.52
C GLU A 471 7.29 -13.11 -0.82
N ASN A 472 7.43 -12.03 -1.58
CA ASN A 472 8.19 -12.08 -2.82
C ASN A 472 9.65 -12.40 -2.52
N LEU A 473 10.19 -13.46 -3.14
CA LEU A 473 11.53 -13.94 -2.81
C LEU A 473 12.64 -12.96 -3.20
N ILE A 474 12.41 -12.11 -4.21
CA ILE A 474 13.37 -11.11 -4.67
C ILE A 474 13.57 -10.02 -3.62
N ASP A 475 12.48 -9.61 -2.98
CA ASP A 475 12.48 -8.53 -2.00
C ASP A 475 13.32 -8.90 -0.76
N THR A 476 13.47 -10.19 -0.48
CA THR A 476 14.29 -10.69 0.65
C THR A 476 15.80 -10.42 0.51
N PHE A 477 16.25 -9.95 -0.66
CA PHE A 477 17.65 -9.59 -0.91
C PHE A 477 17.83 -8.31 -1.75
N TRP A 478 16.76 -7.57 -2.05
CA TRP A 478 16.85 -6.27 -2.72
C TRP A 478 17.06 -5.16 -1.69
N THR A 479 18.31 -4.94 -1.29
CA THR A 479 18.66 -4.08 -0.14
C THR A 479 18.51 -2.58 -0.38
N ASP A 480 18.61 -2.14 -1.64
CA ASP A 480 18.57 -0.74 -2.08
C ASP A 480 17.30 -0.43 -2.89
N ARG A 481 16.21 -1.16 -2.63
CA ARG A 481 14.94 -1.01 -3.35
C ARG A 481 14.43 0.43 -3.31
N PRO A 482 14.10 1.05 -4.47
CA PRO A 482 13.61 2.42 -4.52
C PRO A 482 12.32 2.61 -3.70
N TYR A 483 12.16 3.78 -3.08
CA TYR A 483 10.90 4.14 -2.41
C TYR A 483 9.81 4.48 -3.43
N ARG A 484 8.55 4.29 -3.02
CA ARG A 484 7.40 4.76 -3.80
C ARG A 484 7.24 6.26 -3.62
N GLU A 485 7.03 6.96 -4.73
CA GLU A 485 6.68 8.37 -4.76
C GLU A 485 5.19 8.53 -5.13
N GLY A 486 4.66 9.73 -4.94
CA GLY A 486 3.34 10.12 -5.45
C GLY A 486 2.57 11.01 -4.47
N ASP A 487 1.81 11.94 -5.03
CA ASP A 487 1.08 12.98 -4.32
C ASP A 487 -0.35 12.55 -3.96
N ALA A 488 -1.08 13.46 -3.31
CA ALA A 488 -2.52 13.31 -3.13
C ALA A 488 -3.25 13.27 -4.48
N VAL A 489 -4.35 12.51 -4.54
CA VAL A 489 -5.16 12.40 -5.75
C VAL A 489 -5.83 13.73 -6.11
N LYS A 490 -5.88 14.04 -7.40
CA LYS A 490 -6.61 15.18 -7.95
C LYS A 490 -8.02 14.77 -8.35
N ILE A 491 -9.01 15.63 -8.10
CA ILE A 491 -10.40 15.41 -8.53
C ILE A 491 -10.59 15.92 -9.96
N GLN A 492 -11.20 15.09 -10.82
CA GLN A 492 -11.71 15.55 -12.11
C GLN A 492 -13.11 16.13 -11.98
N SER A 493 -13.22 17.42 -12.30
CA SER A 493 -14.51 18.12 -12.33
C SER A 493 -15.47 17.51 -13.36
N LEU A 494 -16.76 17.83 -13.23
CA LEU A 494 -17.77 17.45 -14.25
C LEU A 494 -17.57 18.16 -15.59
N GLN A 495 -16.89 19.31 -15.61
CA GLN A 495 -16.55 20.04 -16.85
C GLN A 495 -15.49 19.30 -17.67
N THR A 496 -14.76 18.38 -17.04
CA THR A 496 -13.75 17.52 -17.66
C THR A 496 -14.29 16.11 -17.90
N SER A 497 -14.96 15.53 -16.90
CA SER A 497 -15.39 14.12 -16.93
C SER A 497 -16.76 13.89 -17.58
N GLY A 498 -17.63 14.91 -17.64
CA GLY A 498 -18.98 14.83 -18.21
C GLY A 498 -20.01 13.96 -17.46
N LYS A 499 -19.57 13.02 -16.60
CA LYS A 499 -20.41 12.17 -15.76
C LYS A 499 -19.86 12.08 -14.34
N SER A 500 -20.75 12.14 -13.35
CA SER A 500 -20.42 11.98 -11.93
C SER A 500 -20.14 10.52 -11.55
N PRO A 501 -19.39 10.27 -10.46
CA PRO A 501 -19.17 8.91 -9.97
C PRO A 501 -20.44 8.11 -9.76
N SER A 502 -21.49 8.71 -9.17
CA SER A 502 -22.78 8.01 -8.99
C SER A 502 -23.39 7.52 -10.31
N ARG A 503 -23.29 8.30 -11.41
CA ARG A 503 -23.84 7.88 -12.70
C ARG A 503 -23.03 6.76 -13.31
N LYS A 504 -21.70 6.81 -13.16
CA LYS A 504 -20.78 5.77 -13.65
C LYS A 504 -21.00 4.46 -12.88
N LEU A 505 -21.10 4.52 -11.55
CA LEU A 505 -21.42 3.39 -10.68
C LEU A 505 -22.81 2.82 -10.97
N SER A 506 -23.82 3.65 -11.25
CA SER A 506 -25.14 3.18 -11.69
C SER A 506 -25.06 2.37 -12.99
N SER A 507 -24.36 2.87 -14.02
CA SER A 507 -24.18 2.11 -15.27
C SER A 507 -23.44 0.78 -15.06
N LEU A 508 -22.44 0.74 -14.18
CA LEU A 508 -21.78 -0.50 -13.80
C LEU A 508 -22.76 -1.49 -13.14
N ARG A 509 -23.59 -1.03 -12.19
CA ARG A 509 -24.58 -1.87 -11.49
C ARG A 509 -25.66 -2.43 -12.42
N GLU A 510 -26.09 -1.66 -13.40
CA GLU A 510 -27.01 -2.10 -14.46
C GLU A 510 -26.40 -3.26 -15.26
N GLU A 511 -25.16 -3.13 -15.70
CA GLU A 511 -24.47 -4.17 -16.46
C GLU A 511 -24.16 -5.41 -15.60
N LEU A 512 -23.78 -5.23 -14.33
CA LEU A 512 -23.64 -6.35 -13.40
C LEU A 512 -24.94 -7.13 -13.25
N SER A 513 -26.07 -6.43 -13.13
CA SER A 513 -27.40 -7.06 -13.06
C SER A 513 -27.70 -7.84 -14.34
N ALA A 514 -27.40 -7.29 -15.53
CA ALA A 514 -27.57 -7.96 -16.81
C ALA A 514 -26.72 -9.25 -16.91
N GLN A 515 -25.52 -9.24 -16.34
CA GLN A 515 -24.61 -10.39 -16.29
C GLN A 515 -24.88 -11.34 -15.11
N ARG A 516 -25.94 -11.11 -14.33
CA ARG A 516 -26.31 -11.87 -13.11
C ARG A 516 -25.21 -11.87 -12.04
N CYS A 517 -24.45 -10.77 -11.96
CA CYS A 517 -23.45 -10.53 -10.94
C CYS A 517 -23.99 -9.59 -9.85
N THR A 518 -23.67 -9.90 -8.59
CA THR A 518 -24.09 -9.12 -7.41
C THR A 518 -23.05 -8.10 -6.96
N ALA A 519 -21.80 -8.27 -7.40
CA ALA A 519 -20.71 -7.36 -7.13
C ALA A 519 -19.65 -7.42 -8.24
N ALA A 520 -18.75 -6.44 -8.25
CA ALA A 520 -17.55 -6.40 -9.09
C ALA A 520 -16.33 -6.06 -8.25
N MET A 521 -15.23 -6.73 -8.55
CA MET A 521 -13.91 -6.36 -8.04
C MET A 521 -13.10 -5.69 -9.15
N ILE A 522 -12.85 -4.40 -8.99
CA ILE A 522 -12.12 -3.59 -9.96
C ILE A 522 -10.66 -3.51 -9.52
N CYS A 523 -9.79 -4.18 -10.26
CA CYS A 523 -8.35 -4.24 -10.01
C CYS A 523 -7.54 -3.28 -10.89
N SER A 524 -8.07 -2.93 -12.07
CA SER A 524 -7.45 -1.96 -12.96
C SER A 524 -7.45 -0.55 -12.35
N LEU A 525 -6.26 0.05 -12.19
CA LEU A 525 -6.12 1.40 -11.63
C LEU A 525 -6.86 2.46 -12.47
N GLU A 526 -6.79 2.36 -13.80
CA GLU A 526 -7.49 3.29 -14.69
C GLU A 526 -9.02 3.21 -14.53
N ASP A 527 -9.56 2.03 -14.28
CA ASP A 527 -10.99 1.81 -14.08
C ASP A 527 -11.45 2.44 -12.75
N VAL A 528 -10.65 2.26 -11.68
CA VAL A 528 -10.91 2.91 -10.38
C VAL A 528 -10.88 4.44 -10.54
N MET A 529 -9.82 4.98 -11.14
CA MET A 529 -9.64 6.42 -11.36
C MET A 529 -10.79 7.00 -12.22
N TRP A 530 -11.22 6.28 -13.26
CA TRP A 530 -12.32 6.72 -14.12
C TRP A 530 -13.68 6.68 -13.41
N LEU A 531 -14.01 5.60 -12.69
CA LEU A 531 -15.28 5.47 -11.97
C LEU A 531 -15.46 6.57 -10.92
N LEU A 532 -14.37 6.91 -10.21
CA LEU A 532 -14.42 7.85 -9.09
C LEU A 532 -14.08 9.28 -9.48
N ASN A 533 -13.77 9.56 -10.74
CA ASN A 533 -13.29 10.88 -11.20
C ASN A 533 -12.07 11.36 -10.39
N LEU A 534 -11.11 10.47 -10.13
CA LEU A 534 -9.85 10.77 -9.45
C LEU A 534 -8.68 10.59 -10.42
N ARG A 535 -7.56 11.26 -10.18
CA ARG A 535 -6.28 11.05 -10.89
C ARG A 535 -5.13 11.09 -9.92
N GLY A 536 -4.15 10.23 -10.16
CA GLY A 536 -2.95 10.07 -9.36
C GLY A 536 -1.68 10.42 -10.12
N ASN A 537 -0.53 10.08 -9.54
CA ASN A 537 0.78 10.14 -10.18
C ASN A 537 1.77 9.10 -9.58
N ASP A 538 1.25 7.97 -9.11
CA ASP A 538 2.10 6.91 -8.55
C ASP A 538 2.87 6.17 -9.66
N LEU A 539 2.37 6.21 -10.90
CA LEU A 539 2.95 5.54 -12.06
C LEU A 539 3.63 6.54 -13.00
N PRO A 540 4.79 6.19 -13.58
CA PRO A 540 5.40 7.02 -14.61
C PRO A 540 4.47 7.11 -15.83
N PHE A 541 4.30 8.32 -16.36
CA PHE A 541 3.51 8.61 -17.56
C PHE A 541 2.02 8.23 -17.50
N SER A 542 1.50 7.86 -16.32
CA SER A 542 0.11 7.41 -16.16
C SER A 542 -0.49 8.07 -14.92
N PRO A 543 -1.57 8.86 -15.03
CA PRO A 543 -2.13 9.64 -13.93
C PRO A 543 -2.99 8.76 -13.00
N LEU A 544 -2.39 7.72 -12.44
CA LEU A 544 -3.00 6.64 -11.69
C LEU A 544 -2.39 6.53 -10.29
N THR A 545 -3.16 5.99 -9.35
CA THR A 545 -2.73 5.75 -7.96
C THR A 545 -3.15 4.35 -7.53
N TYR A 546 -2.27 3.66 -6.80
CA TYR A 546 -2.49 2.29 -6.34
C TYR A 546 -3.77 2.20 -5.52
N SER A 547 -4.76 1.48 -6.05
CA SER A 547 -6.08 1.37 -5.44
C SER A 547 -6.89 0.18 -5.98
N TYR A 548 -7.80 -0.31 -5.15
CA TYR A 548 -8.84 -1.26 -5.57
C TYR A 548 -10.22 -0.66 -5.32
N LEU A 549 -11.22 -1.08 -6.10
CA LEU A 549 -12.60 -0.70 -5.86
C LEU A 549 -13.51 -1.93 -5.87
N PHE A 550 -14.20 -2.17 -4.76
CA PHE A 550 -15.20 -3.22 -4.65
C PHE A 550 -16.60 -2.58 -4.70
N VAL A 551 -17.38 -2.95 -5.71
CA VAL A 551 -18.71 -2.37 -5.96
C VAL A 551 -19.77 -3.45 -5.82
N THR A 552 -20.74 -3.25 -4.91
CA THR A 552 -21.94 -4.08 -4.83
C THR A 552 -23.11 -3.37 -5.50
N GLN A 553 -24.29 -4.00 -5.50
CA GLN A 553 -25.52 -3.35 -5.98
C GLN A 553 -25.90 -2.08 -5.18
N HIS A 554 -25.37 -1.90 -3.97
CA HIS A 554 -25.76 -0.80 -3.09
C HIS A 554 -24.58 0.06 -2.62
N ASP A 555 -23.42 -0.55 -2.38
CA ASP A 555 -22.25 0.10 -1.80
C ASP A 555 -21.09 0.19 -2.80
N ALA A 556 -20.13 1.07 -2.51
CA ALA A 556 -18.84 1.14 -3.18
C ALA A 556 -17.73 1.34 -2.12
N HIS A 557 -16.69 0.51 -2.18
CA HIS A 557 -15.59 0.47 -1.23
C HIS A 557 -14.25 0.65 -1.95
N LEU A 558 -13.65 1.82 -1.80
CA LEU A 558 -12.31 2.16 -2.30
C LEU A 558 -11.25 1.70 -1.29
N PHE A 559 -10.22 1.03 -1.76
CA PHE A 559 -9.02 0.68 -0.98
C PHE A 559 -7.87 1.45 -1.56
N ILE A 560 -7.31 2.39 -0.79
CA ILE A 560 -6.25 3.31 -1.22
C ILE A 560 -5.39 3.67 -0.01
N ASP A 561 -4.16 4.10 -0.25
CA ASP A 561 -3.37 4.70 0.84
C ASP A 561 -4.06 6.00 1.30
N LEU A 562 -4.38 6.08 2.58
CA LEU A 562 -5.17 7.18 3.14
C LEU A 562 -4.42 8.51 3.07
N VAL A 563 -3.09 8.50 2.99
CA VAL A 563 -2.31 9.75 2.80
C VAL A 563 -2.55 10.36 1.41
N LYS A 564 -3.03 9.58 0.45
CA LYS A 564 -3.38 10.06 -0.90
C LYS A 564 -4.70 10.81 -0.93
N LEU A 565 -5.52 10.71 0.13
CA LEU A 565 -6.82 11.34 0.23
C LEU A 565 -6.74 12.60 1.10
N ASP A 566 -6.57 13.75 0.47
CA ASP A 566 -6.70 15.02 1.16
C ASP A 566 -8.16 15.32 1.56
N LYS A 567 -8.40 16.46 2.23
CA LYS A 567 -9.75 16.83 2.68
C LYS A 567 -10.74 17.00 1.52
N GLU A 568 -10.28 17.45 0.36
CA GLU A 568 -11.13 17.66 -0.80
C GLU A 568 -11.54 16.32 -1.43
N ALA A 569 -10.57 15.42 -1.61
CA ALA A 569 -10.78 14.06 -2.11
C ALA A 569 -11.73 13.27 -1.18
N GLN A 570 -11.54 13.35 0.14
CA GLN A 570 -12.45 12.72 1.11
C GLN A 570 -13.88 13.28 1.00
N ALA A 571 -14.02 14.61 0.89
CA ALA A 571 -15.33 15.24 0.73
C ALA A 571 -16.01 14.83 -0.59
N HIS A 572 -15.24 14.72 -1.68
CA HIS A 572 -15.72 14.24 -2.98
C HIS A 572 -16.22 12.78 -2.91
N LEU A 573 -15.46 11.88 -2.28
CA LEU A 573 -15.86 10.48 -2.10
C LEU A 573 -17.10 10.34 -1.23
N ASN A 574 -17.15 11.04 -0.09
CA ASN A 574 -18.29 11.05 0.82
C ASN A 574 -19.56 11.60 0.13
N ARG A 575 -19.43 12.63 -0.70
CA ARG A 575 -20.55 13.20 -1.48
C ARG A 575 -21.20 12.16 -2.41
N PHE A 576 -20.45 11.19 -2.89
CA PHE A 576 -20.93 10.15 -3.80
C PHE A 576 -21.11 8.78 -3.12
N ASP A 577 -21.14 8.76 -1.78
CA ASP A 577 -21.33 7.56 -0.95
C ASP A 577 -20.31 6.45 -1.22
N VAL A 578 -19.05 6.83 -1.42
CA VAL A 578 -17.93 5.90 -1.59
C VAL A 578 -17.17 5.80 -0.29
N LYS A 579 -17.24 4.62 0.34
CA LYS A 579 -16.50 4.30 1.57
C LYS A 579 -15.05 4.05 1.19
N PHE A 580 -14.10 4.56 1.96
CA PHE A 580 -12.68 4.35 1.70
C PHE A 580 -11.99 3.67 2.89
N HIS A 581 -11.04 2.80 2.57
CA HIS A 581 -10.31 1.93 3.49
C HIS A 581 -8.83 1.98 3.13
N ALA A 582 -7.97 1.59 4.07
CA ALA A 582 -6.55 1.41 3.78
C ALA A 582 -6.37 0.36 2.65
N TYR A 583 -5.49 0.65 1.69
CA TYR A 583 -5.20 -0.19 0.52
C TYR A 583 -5.10 -1.69 0.83
N ARG A 584 -4.42 -2.03 1.93
CA ARG A 584 -4.13 -3.42 2.32
C ARG A 584 -5.33 -4.19 2.87
N LYS A 585 -6.38 -3.50 3.32
CA LYS A 585 -7.59 -4.13 3.87
C LYS A 585 -8.46 -4.80 2.80
N VAL A 586 -8.10 -4.67 1.52
CA VAL A 586 -8.85 -5.25 0.40
C VAL A 586 -9.07 -6.75 0.54
N TYR A 587 -8.03 -7.53 0.85
CA TYR A 587 -8.10 -8.99 0.91
C TYR A 587 -8.99 -9.49 2.05
N GLU A 588 -8.78 -8.94 3.24
CA GLU A 588 -9.59 -9.23 4.43
C GLU A 588 -11.05 -8.83 4.22
N PHE A 589 -11.28 -7.62 3.68
CA PHE A 589 -12.62 -7.11 3.45
C PHE A 589 -13.42 -8.01 2.50
N VAL A 590 -12.85 -8.35 1.33
CA VAL A 590 -13.57 -9.17 0.34
C VAL A 590 -13.78 -10.60 0.82
N TRP A 591 -12.85 -11.14 1.62
CA TRP A 591 -13.02 -12.43 2.29
C TRP A 591 -14.20 -12.39 3.27
N CYS A 592 -14.20 -11.43 4.21
CA CYS A 592 -15.26 -11.28 5.19
C CYS A 592 -16.63 -11.02 4.53
N TRP A 593 -16.66 -10.21 3.47
CA TRP A 593 -17.87 -9.96 2.70
C TRP A 593 -18.41 -11.24 2.06
N LEU A 594 -17.54 -12.05 1.45
CA LEU A 594 -17.94 -13.31 0.81
C LEU A 594 -18.47 -14.32 1.82
N GLU A 595 -17.80 -14.48 2.96
CA GLU A 595 -18.24 -15.39 4.03
C GLU A 595 -19.59 -14.96 4.61
N ALA A 596 -19.81 -13.65 4.81
CA ALA A 596 -21.11 -13.13 5.24
C ALA A 596 -22.21 -13.40 4.20
N ALA A 597 -21.90 -13.24 2.91
CA ALA A 597 -22.85 -13.47 1.83
C ALA A 597 -23.23 -14.96 1.68
N LYS A 598 -22.28 -15.89 1.83
CA LYS A 598 -22.56 -17.35 1.84
C LYS A 598 -23.53 -17.72 2.95
N ASN A 599 -23.36 -17.14 4.14
CA ASN A 599 -24.23 -17.40 5.29
C ASN A 599 -25.67 -16.87 5.10
N ALA A 600 -25.90 -15.96 4.16
CA ALA A 600 -27.21 -15.40 3.87
C ALA A 600 -28.06 -16.25 2.89
N TYR A 601 -27.63 -17.47 2.54
CA TYR A 601 -28.31 -18.42 1.63
C TYR A 601 -28.58 -17.91 0.20
N ASN A 602 -27.89 -16.85 -0.25
CA ASN A 602 -27.91 -16.39 -1.62
C ASN A 602 -26.47 -16.34 -2.16
N PRO A 603 -26.02 -17.35 -2.93
CA PRO A 603 -24.63 -17.41 -3.37
C PRO A 603 -24.30 -16.18 -4.23
N PRO A 604 -23.34 -15.33 -3.82
CA PRO A 604 -22.98 -14.18 -4.60
C PRO A 604 -22.23 -14.61 -5.87
N MET A 605 -22.41 -13.87 -6.96
CA MET A 605 -21.57 -13.98 -8.14
C MET A 605 -20.83 -12.66 -8.31
N VAL A 606 -19.49 -12.72 -8.35
CA VAL A 606 -18.61 -11.54 -8.42
C VAL A 606 -17.97 -11.47 -9.79
N HIS A 607 -18.14 -10.34 -10.48
CA HIS A 607 -17.44 -10.08 -11.73
C HIS A 607 -15.97 -9.75 -11.45
N LEU A 608 -15.06 -10.48 -12.09
CA LEU A 608 -13.62 -10.24 -12.05
C LEU A 608 -13.12 -9.90 -13.46
N GLY A 609 -12.37 -8.81 -13.59
CA GLY A 609 -11.64 -8.52 -14.83
C GLY A 609 -10.52 -9.54 -15.05
N GLN A 610 -10.11 -9.75 -16.31
CA GLN A 610 -9.00 -10.65 -16.65
C GLN A 610 -7.67 -10.27 -15.98
N GLU A 611 -7.51 -9.00 -15.63
CA GLU A 611 -6.36 -8.44 -14.92
C GLU A 611 -6.36 -8.73 -13.41
N THR A 612 -7.41 -9.37 -12.88
CA THR A 612 -7.49 -9.67 -11.44
C THR A 612 -6.35 -10.60 -11.03
N ASN A 613 -5.56 -10.19 -10.04
CA ASN A 613 -4.47 -11.02 -9.53
C ASN A 613 -4.98 -12.30 -8.86
N GLN A 614 -4.09 -13.30 -8.80
CA GLN A 614 -4.40 -14.64 -8.33
C GLN A 614 -4.89 -14.64 -6.89
N TRP A 615 -4.33 -13.81 -6.02
CA TRP A 615 -4.75 -13.75 -4.61
C TRP A 615 -6.22 -13.35 -4.48
N ILE A 616 -6.63 -12.22 -5.08
CA ILE A 616 -8.02 -11.75 -5.06
C ILE A 616 -8.94 -12.79 -5.71
N GLY A 617 -8.55 -13.29 -6.88
CA GLY A 617 -9.35 -14.27 -7.61
C GLY A 617 -9.59 -15.56 -6.80
N SER A 618 -8.57 -16.04 -6.11
CA SER A 618 -8.67 -17.23 -5.25
C SER A 618 -9.54 -17.04 -4.01
N VAL A 619 -9.76 -15.81 -3.52
CA VAL A 619 -10.74 -15.57 -2.44
C VAL A 619 -12.14 -15.90 -2.93
N PHE A 620 -12.49 -15.46 -4.14
CA PHE A 620 -13.83 -15.69 -4.70
C PHE A 620 -13.99 -17.10 -5.28
N GLY A 621 -12.97 -17.66 -5.91
CA GLY A 621 -13.00 -19.03 -6.43
C GLY A 621 -14.19 -19.27 -7.35
N GLU A 622 -15.00 -20.29 -7.04
CA GLU A 622 -16.23 -20.65 -7.79
C GLU A 622 -17.34 -19.58 -7.75
N TYR A 623 -17.27 -18.61 -6.83
CA TYR A 623 -18.20 -17.48 -6.71
C TYR A 623 -17.83 -16.30 -7.63
N SER A 624 -16.96 -16.54 -8.61
CA SER A 624 -16.49 -15.53 -9.54
C SER A 624 -16.82 -15.85 -10.99
N ARG A 625 -17.02 -14.79 -11.78
CA ARG A 625 -17.08 -14.84 -13.23
C ARG A 625 -15.96 -13.98 -13.78
N ILE A 626 -14.96 -14.62 -14.38
CA ILE A 626 -13.86 -13.93 -15.06
C ILE A 626 -14.33 -13.54 -16.47
N ALA A 627 -14.28 -12.26 -16.78
CA ALA A 627 -14.64 -11.71 -18.08
C ALA A 627 -13.85 -10.44 -18.37
N ASN A 628 -14.08 -9.82 -19.53
CA ASN A 628 -13.56 -8.50 -19.82
C ASN A 628 -14.14 -7.48 -18.84
N SER A 629 -13.34 -6.48 -18.43
CA SER A 629 -13.80 -5.41 -17.54
C SER A 629 -14.98 -4.66 -18.17
N ILE A 630 -16.12 -4.67 -17.47
CA ILE A 630 -17.29 -3.87 -17.81
C ILE A 630 -16.93 -2.38 -17.87
N VAL A 631 -16.07 -1.93 -16.96
CA VAL A 631 -15.67 -0.52 -16.89
C VAL A 631 -14.88 -0.12 -18.13
N LYS A 632 -13.98 -0.98 -18.62
CA LYS A 632 -13.27 -0.77 -19.89
C LYS A 632 -14.23 -0.58 -21.06
N GLU A 633 -15.25 -1.43 -21.18
CA GLU A 633 -16.25 -1.32 -22.25
C GLU A 633 -17.01 0.01 -22.18
N ILE A 634 -17.44 0.43 -20.99
CA ILE A 634 -18.16 1.69 -20.80
C ILE A 634 -17.25 2.91 -21.06
N LYS A 635 -16.03 2.93 -20.50
CA LYS A 635 -15.09 4.08 -20.62
C LYS A 635 -14.50 4.22 -22.03
N SER A 636 -14.48 3.13 -22.82
CA SER A 636 -13.99 3.17 -24.20
C SER A 636 -14.78 4.18 -25.03
N LYS A 637 -16.10 4.29 -24.80
CA LYS A 637 -17.02 5.26 -25.41
C LYS A 637 -16.99 6.60 -24.66
N LYS A 638 -16.25 7.54 -25.19
CA LYS A 638 -16.07 8.89 -24.63
C LYS A 638 -17.37 9.67 -24.75
N ASN A 639 -17.83 10.25 -23.65
CA ASN A 639 -18.96 11.17 -23.73
C ASN A 639 -18.55 12.49 -24.41
N ARG A 640 -19.54 13.32 -24.79
CA ARG A 640 -19.32 14.58 -25.50
C ARG A 640 -18.28 15.51 -24.85
N ILE A 641 -18.23 15.57 -23.51
CA ILE A 641 -17.27 16.41 -22.79
C ILE A 641 -15.86 15.82 -22.91
N GLU A 642 -15.70 14.53 -22.66
CA GLU A 642 -14.42 13.82 -22.80
C GLU A 642 -13.89 13.93 -24.25
N MET A 643 -14.74 13.71 -25.26
CA MET A 643 -14.34 13.80 -26.66
C MET A 643 -13.93 15.23 -27.08
N ASN A 644 -14.65 16.25 -26.60
CA ASN A 644 -14.24 17.65 -26.83
C ASN A 644 -12.90 17.95 -26.17
N GLY A 645 -12.66 17.39 -24.98
CA GLY A 645 -11.37 17.44 -24.31
C GLY A 645 -10.25 16.82 -25.15
N MET A 646 -10.46 15.59 -25.66
CA MET A 646 -9.51 14.89 -26.53
C MET A 646 -9.19 15.69 -27.82
N ARG A 647 -10.21 16.31 -28.45
CA ARG A 647 -10.00 17.20 -29.61
C ARG A 647 -9.13 18.40 -29.25
N ALA A 648 -9.41 19.06 -28.13
CA ALA A 648 -8.66 20.24 -27.71
C ALA A 648 -7.22 19.90 -27.30
N SER A 649 -7.00 18.79 -26.59
CA SER A 649 -5.67 18.35 -26.16
C SER A 649 -4.80 17.94 -27.33
N ASN A 650 -5.34 17.12 -28.25
CA ASN A 650 -4.58 16.67 -29.43
C ASN A 650 -4.27 17.82 -30.40
N LEU A 651 -5.14 18.83 -30.49
CA LEU A 651 -4.85 20.04 -31.25
C LEU A 651 -3.69 20.84 -30.64
N ARG A 652 -3.66 20.99 -29.30
CA ARG A 652 -2.55 21.64 -28.60
C ARG A 652 -1.24 20.86 -28.72
N ASP A 653 -1.33 19.54 -28.63
CA ASP A 653 -0.17 18.69 -28.86
C ASP A 653 0.37 18.82 -30.29
N SER A 654 -0.53 18.90 -31.27
CA SER A 654 -0.16 19.11 -32.67
C SER A 654 0.57 20.44 -32.89
N VAL A 655 0.16 21.51 -32.20
CA VAL A 655 0.87 22.80 -32.20
C VAL A 655 2.29 22.63 -31.68
N ALA A 656 2.50 21.94 -30.56
CA ALA A 656 3.84 21.69 -30.01
C ALA A 656 4.75 20.94 -30.99
N ILE A 657 4.20 19.90 -31.65
CA ILE A 657 4.97 19.11 -32.61
C ILE A 657 5.30 19.93 -33.86
N VAL A 658 4.39 20.78 -34.34
CA VAL A 658 4.67 21.66 -35.49
C VAL A 658 5.71 22.72 -35.12
N GLU A 659 5.65 23.31 -33.92
CA GLU A 659 6.71 24.21 -33.43
C GLU A 659 8.06 23.49 -33.35
N PHE A 660 8.08 22.25 -32.87
CA PHE A 660 9.29 21.43 -32.81
C PHE A 660 9.85 21.11 -34.20
N LEU A 661 9.02 20.67 -35.14
CA LEU A 661 9.45 20.33 -36.51
C LEU A 661 9.95 21.57 -37.26
N SER A 662 9.27 22.72 -37.11
CA SER A 662 9.74 23.98 -37.68
C SER A 662 11.08 24.41 -37.09
N TRP A 663 11.26 24.26 -35.77
CA TRP A 663 12.53 24.53 -35.10
C TRP A 663 13.63 23.58 -35.62
N LEU A 664 13.32 22.29 -35.72
CA LEU A 664 14.25 21.27 -36.15
C LEU A 664 14.75 21.52 -37.57
N ASP A 665 13.85 21.81 -38.50
CA ASP A 665 14.21 22.14 -39.89
C ASP A 665 15.15 23.35 -39.95
N ARG A 666 14.92 24.39 -39.14
CA ARG A 666 15.82 25.54 -39.08
C ARG A 666 17.19 25.17 -38.51
N GLU A 667 17.25 24.50 -37.37
CA GLU A 667 18.53 24.17 -36.74
C GLU A 667 19.35 23.21 -37.61
N MET A 668 18.69 22.33 -38.35
CA MET A 668 19.34 21.42 -39.29
C MET A 668 19.89 22.15 -40.53
N LEU A 669 19.42 23.36 -40.83
CA LEU A 669 20.02 24.24 -41.83
C LEU A 669 21.17 25.10 -41.26
N ASP A 670 21.22 25.34 -39.95
CA ASP A 670 22.28 26.08 -39.26
C ASP A 670 23.30 25.13 -38.61
N LEU A 671 24.20 24.64 -39.45
CA LEU A 671 25.12 23.50 -39.25
C LEU A 671 26.21 23.71 -38.18
N LYS A 672 26.07 24.72 -37.31
CA LYS A 672 27.07 25.10 -36.31
C LYS A 672 26.91 24.39 -34.97
N ARG A 673 25.75 23.77 -34.72
CA ARG A 673 25.46 23.09 -33.45
C ARG A 673 25.28 21.59 -33.66
N GLN A 674 25.88 20.82 -32.77
CA GLN A 674 25.68 19.39 -32.68
C GLN A 674 24.64 19.11 -31.60
N TYR A 675 23.70 18.23 -31.90
CA TYR A 675 22.69 17.75 -30.96
C TYR A 675 22.83 16.25 -30.77
N THR A 676 22.28 15.70 -29.71
CA THR A 676 22.17 14.26 -29.49
C THR A 676 20.70 13.81 -29.59
N GLU A 677 20.45 12.50 -29.64
CA GLU A 677 19.06 11.98 -29.55
C GLU A 677 18.37 12.43 -28.27
N VAL A 678 19.12 12.50 -27.16
CA VAL A 678 18.64 13.00 -25.87
C VAL A 678 18.32 14.50 -25.93
N ASP A 679 19.14 15.32 -26.62
CA ASP A 679 18.84 16.74 -26.80
C ASP A 679 17.55 16.95 -27.59
N MET A 680 17.29 16.12 -28.61
CA MET A 680 16.05 16.16 -29.38
C MET A 680 14.84 15.81 -28.54
N VAL A 681 14.93 14.79 -27.69
CA VAL A 681 13.90 14.45 -26.71
C VAL A 681 13.62 15.64 -25.80
N GLN A 682 14.65 16.20 -25.17
CA GLN A 682 14.51 17.33 -24.25
C GLN A 682 13.86 18.53 -24.94
N LYS A 683 14.22 18.78 -26.21
CA LYS A 683 13.65 19.89 -26.98
C LYS A 683 12.17 19.65 -27.32
N LEU A 684 11.81 18.47 -27.80
CA LEU A 684 10.43 18.12 -28.09
C LEU A 684 9.56 18.25 -26.83
N GLU A 685 10.04 17.73 -25.70
CA GLU A 685 9.35 17.88 -24.42
C GLU A 685 9.23 19.33 -23.97
N GLN A 686 10.24 20.16 -24.23
CA GLN A 686 10.16 21.60 -23.95
C GLN A 686 9.00 22.26 -24.71
N PHE A 687 8.82 21.93 -26.00
CA PHE A 687 7.69 22.46 -26.79
C PHE A 687 6.32 22.00 -26.24
N LYS A 688 6.22 20.75 -25.77
CA LYS A 688 5.00 20.24 -25.10
C LYS A 688 4.72 20.97 -23.78
N ARG A 689 5.74 21.13 -22.92
CA ARG A 689 5.65 21.85 -21.64
C ARG A 689 5.20 23.30 -21.80
N ASN A 690 5.48 23.92 -22.95
CA ASN A 690 5.05 25.28 -23.26
C ASN A 690 3.58 25.38 -23.69
N GLN A 691 2.89 24.27 -23.97
CA GLN A 691 1.48 24.30 -24.33
C GLN A 691 0.58 24.56 -23.13
N LYS A 692 -0.50 25.31 -23.37
CA LYS A 692 -1.55 25.52 -22.38
C LYS A 692 -2.15 24.17 -21.96
N THR A 693 -2.44 24.02 -20.67
CA THR A 693 -3.10 22.84 -20.09
C THR A 693 -2.30 21.54 -20.09
N TYR A 694 -1.00 21.58 -20.41
CA TYR A 694 -0.11 20.41 -20.29
C TYR A 694 0.08 19.99 -18.82
N GLU A 695 -0.05 18.70 -18.53
CA GLU A 695 0.07 18.12 -17.18
C GLU A 695 1.23 17.11 -17.07
N GLY A 696 1.83 16.70 -18.18
CA GLY A 696 2.93 15.73 -18.19
C GLY A 696 2.98 14.90 -19.46
N LEU A 697 3.95 14.01 -19.55
CA LEU A 697 4.06 13.05 -20.65
C LEU A 697 3.10 11.88 -20.44
N SER A 698 2.55 11.33 -21.52
CA SER A 698 1.70 10.12 -21.49
C SER A 698 2.42 8.84 -21.90
N CYS A 699 3.64 8.96 -22.39
CA CYS A 699 4.59 7.88 -22.64
C CYS A 699 6.02 8.46 -22.64
N PRO A 700 7.06 7.62 -22.52
CA PRO A 700 8.42 8.06 -22.80
C PRO A 700 8.51 8.68 -24.20
N THR A 701 9.15 9.83 -24.30
CA THR A 701 9.48 10.42 -25.60
C THR A 701 10.63 9.61 -26.22
N LEU A 702 10.39 9.01 -27.37
CA LEU A 702 11.42 8.32 -28.14
C LEU A 702 11.84 9.20 -29.31
N PHE A 703 13.14 9.33 -29.54
CA PHE A 703 13.71 9.96 -30.72
C PHE A 703 14.92 9.13 -31.16
N SER A 704 14.94 8.74 -32.43
CA SER A 704 16.00 7.90 -32.98
C SER A 704 16.43 8.36 -34.37
N SER A 705 17.71 8.13 -34.68
CA SER A 705 18.38 8.59 -35.89
C SER A 705 19.10 7.46 -36.64
N GLY A 706 18.83 7.32 -37.95
CA GLY A 706 19.42 6.28 -38.79
C GLY A 706 19.15 4.88 -38.25
N GLU A 707 20.19 4.05 -38.12
CA GLU A 707 20.12 2.66 -37.63
C GLU A 707 19.38 2.51 -36.29
N ASN A 708 19.51 3.48 -35.37
CA ASN A 708 18.81 3.47 -34.09
C ASN A 708 17.28 3.40 -34.24
N SER A 709 16.74 3.91 -35.37
CA SER A 709 15.31 3.86 -35.65
C SER A 709 14.81 2.46 -36.02
N SER A 710 15.68 1.49 -36.29
CA SER A 710 15.29 0.09 -36.59
C SER A 710 14.80 -0.70 -35.36
N SER A 711 14.70 -0.05 -34.20
CA SER A 711 14.13 -0.62 -32.99
C SER A 711 12.97 0.25 -32.52
N ALA A 712 11.83 -0.39 -32.28
CA ALA A 712 10.62 0.30 -31.84
C ALA A 712 10.65 0.80 -30.39
N VAL A 713 11.59 0.25 -29.61
CA VAL A 713 11.78 0.50 -28.17
C VAL A 713 13.21 1.00 -27.92
N HIS A 714 13.78 1.73 -28.88
CA HIS A 714 15.11 2.32 -28.75
C HIS A 714 15.12 3.40 -27.67
N ASP A 715 15.96 3.22 -26.65
CA ASP A 715 16.28 4.28 -25.70
C ASP A 715 17.21 5.31 -26.37
N PRO A 716 16.86 6.61 -26.34
CA PRO A 716 17.67 7.67 -26.94
C PRO A 716 19.13 7.63 -26.46
N ASP A 717 20.08 7.60 -27.40
CA ASP A 717 21.51 7.48 -27.08
C ASP A 717 22.13 8.87 -26.80
N PRO A 718 22.65 9.12 -25.59
CA PRO A 718 23.28 10.40 -25.23
C PRO A 718 24.59 10.67 -25.99
N ASN A 719 25.21 9.65 -26.59
CA ASN A 719 26.45 9.78 -27.36
C ASN A 719 26.19 9.82 -28.87
N ARG A 720 24.95 9.58 -29.31
CA ARG A 720 24.60 9.62 -30.73
C ARG A 720 24.47 11.07 -31.17
N ILE A 721 25.56 11.59 -31.73
CA ILE A 721 25.62 12.94 -32.27
C ILE A 721 24.84 13.01 -33.58
N ILE A 722 23.81 13.85 -33.57
CA ILE A 722 23.11 14.42 -34.71
C ILE A 722 23.93 15.63 -35.18
N SER A 723 24.90 15.38 -36.05
CA SER A 723 25.75 16.39 -36.70
C SER A 723 25.75 16.23 -38.22
N GLU A 724 26.34 17.21 -38.91
CA GLU A 724 26.60 17.19 -40.35
C GLU A 724 27.22 15.88 -40.86
N LEU A 725 26.69 15.43 -42.02
CA LEU A 725 27.41 14.92 -43.20
C LEU A 725 28.67 14.09 -42.91
N GLY A 726 28.52 12.99 -42.19
CA GLY A 726 29.43 11.86 -42.36
C GLY A 726 29.12 11.15 -43.68
N GLU A 727 30.15 10.69 -44.40
CA GLU A 727 30.09 10.06 -45.74
C GLU A 727 29.19 8.80 -45.86
N CYS A 728 28.44 8.45 -44.82
CA CYS A 728 27.57 7.28 -44.77
C CYS A 728 26.12 7.66 -44.44
N HIS A 729 25.34 7.80 -45.51
CA HIS A 729 23.93 7.38 -45.66
C HIS A 729 22.87 7.93 -44.67
N LEU A 730 22.01 8.83 -45.18
CA LEU A 730 20.58 9.02 -44.82
C LEU A 730 20.27 9.56 -43.41
N HIS A 731 19.89 10.84 -43.33
CA HIS A 731 19.37 11.47 -42.11
C HIS A 731 17.89 11.18 -41.90
N GLN A 732 17.57 9.91 -41.62
CA GLN A 732 16.23 9.47 -41.23
C GLN A 732 16.05 9.63 -39.73
N PHE A 733 14.94 10.26 -39.35
CA PHE A 733 14.56 10.46 -37.96
C PHE A 733 13.20 9.85 -37.71
N LEU A 734 13.03 9.24 -36.53
CA LEU A 734 11.76 8.73 -36.04
C LEU A 734 11.57 9.27 -34.62
N PHE A 735 10.39 9.82 -34.34
CA PHE A 735 9.97 10.05 -32.96
C PHE A 735 8.61 9.45 -32.66
N GLN A 736 8.43 9.07 -31.40
CA GLN A 736 7.15 8.82 -30.76
C GLN A 736 7.06 9.70 -29.53
N SER A 737 5.93 10.38 -29.35
CA SER A 737 5.71 11.18 -28.14
C SER A 737 4.23 11.30 -27.83
N GLY A 738 3.93 11.66 -26.58
CA GLY A 738 2.56 11.86 -26.11
C GLY A 738 2.51 12.83 -24.93
N GLY A 739 1.35 13.42 -24.68
CA GLY A 739 1.14 14.31 -23.54
C GLY A 739 -0.19 14.06 -22.85
N HIS A 740 -0.19 14.20 -21.53
CA HIS A 740 -1.39 14.46 -20.75
C HIS A 740 -1.67 15.95 -20.69
N TYR A 741 -2.93 16.27 -20.88
CA TYR A 741 -3.48 17.61 -20.75
C TYR A 741 -4.66 17.54 -19.77
N VAL A 742 -5.06 18.69 -19.22
CA VAL A 742 -6.17 18.79 -18.24
C VAL A 742 -7.42 18.02 -18.66
N ASN A 743 -7.73 17.98 -19.96
CA ASN A 743 -8.91 17.31 -20.52
C ASN A 743 -8.59 16.30 -21.63
N GLY A 744 -7.41 15.72 -21.70
CA GLY A 744 -7.19 14.63 -22.66
C GLY A 744 -5.77 14.08 -22.69
N THR A 745 -5.59 13.03 -23.48
CA THR A 745 -4.29 12.38 -23.72
C THR A 745 -4.02 12.38 -25.22
N SER A 746 -2.77 12.57 -25.62
CA SER A 746 -2.32 12.47 -27.00
C SER A 746 -1.26 11.38 -27.19
N SER A 747 -1.15 10.90 -28.43
CA SER A 747 -0.07 10.05 -28.94
C SER A 747 0.19 10.45 -30.39
N VAL A 748 1.46 10.58 -30.78
CA VAL A 748 1.85 10.93 -32.14
C VAL A 748 3.22 10.35 -32.47
N SER A 749 3.36 9.82 -33.68
CA SER A 749 4.65 9.37 -34.21
C SER A 749 4.86 9.89 -35.63
N ARG A 750 6.08 10.33 -35.94
CA ARG A 750 6.47 10.72 -37.30
C ARG A 750 7.85 10.18 -37.63
N THR A 751 7.98 9.82 -38.90
CA THR A 751 9.26 9.58 -39.55
C THR A 751 9.46 10.63 -40.63
N PHE A 752 10.65 11.20 -40.70
CA PHE A 752 11.04 12.23 -41.67
C PHE A 752 12.51 12.13 -42.03
N CYS A 753 12.87 12.75 -43.16
CA CYS A 753 14.23 12.83 -43.67
C CYS A 753 14.60 14.28 -43.98
N ASN A 754 15.82 14.68 -43.62
CA ASN A 754 16.33 16.02 -43.96
C ASN A 754 17.15 16.03 -45.26
N THR A 755 17.44 14.85 -45.82
CA THR A 755 18.11 14.65 -47.11
C THR A 755 17.30 13.68 -47.96
N ASP A 756 17.65 13.57 -49.25
CA ASP A 756 17.06 12.59 -50.14
C ASP A 756 17.27 11.17 -49.60
N PRO A 757 16.20 10.39 -49.37
CA PRO A 757 16.33 9.04 -48.87
C PRO A 757 16.75 8.05 -49.98
N THR A 758 17.11 6.81 -49.60
CA THR A 758 17.26 5.73 -50.57
C THR A 758 15.92 5.37 -51.19
N GLU A 759 15.96 4.82 -52.41
CA GLU A 759 14.76 4.29 -53.07
C GLU A 759 14.06 3.21 -52.22
N GLU A 760 14.84 2.35 -51.56
CA GLU A 760 14.34 1.33 -50.62
C GLU A 760 13.54 1.97 -49.47
N PHE A 761 14.10 2.99 -48.81
CA PHE A 761 13.40 3.69 -47.72
C PHE A 761 12.16 4.42 -48.22
N ALA A 762 12.24 5.12 -49.36
CA ALA A 762 11.11 5.83 -49.94
C ALA A 762 9.94 4.90 -50.28
N LEU A 763 10.25 3.71 -50.83
CA LEU A 763 9.26 2.67 -51.15
C LEU A 763 8.60 2.15 -49.87
N ASN A 764 9.39 1.83 -48.85
CA ASN A 764 8.89 1.31 -47.57
C ASN A 764 8.08 2.37 -46.80
N TYR A 765 8.53 3.63 -46.82
CA TYR A 765 7.79 4.74 -46.22
C TYR A 765 6.44 4.96 -46.88
N THR A 766 6.42 4.92 -48.21
CA THR A 766 5.18 5.03 -48.99
C THR A 766 4.23 3.87 -48.68
N ALA A 767 4.75 2.64 -48.52
CA ALA A 767 3.96 1.48 -48.12
C ALA A 767 3.35 1.63 -46.71
N VAL A 768 4.14 2.07 -45.72
CA VAL A 768 3.64 2.36 -44.36
C VAL A 768 2.56 3.45 -44.37
N LEU A 769 2.78 4.54 -45.13
CA LEU A 769 1.80 5.62 -45.27
C LEU A 769 0.50 5.12 -45.90
N ARG A 770 0.58 4.32 -46.97
CA ARG A 770 -0.63 3.74 -47.59
C ARG A 770 -1.35 2.79 -46.64
N GLY A 771 -0.62 2.00 -45.84
CA GLY A 771 -1.20 1.22 -44.75
C GLY A 771 -1.98 2.09 -43.75
N HIS A 772 -1.40 3.22 -43.34
CA HIS A 772 -2.06 4.19 -42.46
C HIS A 772 -3.35 4.74 -43.08
N ILE A 773 -3.30 5.17 -44.34
CA ILE A 773 -4.45 5.71 -45.08
C ILE A 773 -5.54 4.66 -45.27
N ASN A 774 -5.18 3.41 -45.57
CA ASN A 774 -6.13 2.32 -45.76
C ASN A 774 -7.02 2.12 -44.53
N VAL A 775 -6.43 2.17 -43.32
CA VAL A 775 -7.21 2.08 -42.08
C VAL A 775 -7.96 3.39 -41.81
N ALA A 776 -7.28 4.54 -41.91
CA ALA A 776 -7.86 5.86 -41.59
C ALA A 776 -9.02 6.27 -42.51
N SER A 777 -9.12 5.71 -43.71
CA SER A 777 -10.20 5.96 -44.68
C SER A 777 -11.29 4.89 -44.68
N ALA A 778 -11.12 3.82 -43.88
CA ALA A 778 -12.08 2.74 -43.80
C ALA A 778 -13.41 3.19 -43.18
N HIS A 779 -14.49 2.61 -43.69
CA HIS A 779 -15.83 2.70 -43.10
C HIS A 779 -16.23 1.31 -42.65
N VAL A 780 -16.58 1.14 -41.37
CA VAL A 780 -16.75 -0.18 -40.76
C VAL A 780 -18.13 -0.34 -40.10
N PRO A 781 -18.75 -1.54 -40.17
CA PRO A 781 -19.97 -1.83 -39.44
C PRO A 781 -19.68 -1.99 -37.93
N PRO A 782 -20.29 -1.20 -37.03
CA PRO A 782 -19.89 -1.13 -35.62
C PRO A 782 -20.17 -2.40 -34.81
N HIS A 783 -21.14 -3.22 -35.23
CA HIS A 783 -21.57 -4.42 -34.49
C HIS A 783 -20.90 -5.72 -34.93
N SER A 784 -20.01 -5.67 -35.92
CA SER A 784 -19.35 -6.86 -36.44
C SER A 784 -17.86 -6.68 -36.74
N THR A 785 -17.32 -5.47 -36.59
CA THR A 785 -15.89 -5.20 -36.78
C THR A 785 -15.17 -5.11 -35.44
N PHE A 786 -14.40 -6.15 -35.13
CA PHE A 786 -13.40 -6.11 -34.07
C PHE A 786 -12.16 -5.35 -34.55
N GLY A 787 -11.47 -4.67 -33.64
CA GLY A 787 -10.25 -3.91 -33.94
C GLY A 787 -9.22 -4.73 -34.71
N SER A 788 -9.02 -6.00 -34.33
CA SER A 788 -8.07 -6.91 -34.96
C SER A 788 -8.27 -7.13 -36.46
N ARG A 789 -9.49 -6.94 -36.97
CA ARG A 789 -9.77 -7.01 -38.42
C ARG A 789 -9.20 -5.83 -39.20
N LEU A 790 -8.88 -4.73 -38.51
CA LEU A 790 -8.31 -3.53 -39.12
C LEU A 790 -6.80 -3.64 -39.37
N ASP A 791 -6.11 -4.50 -38.61
CA ASP A 791 -4.65 -4.69 -38.70
C ASP A 791 -4.20 -5.09 -40.11
N VAL A 792 -4.99 -5.93 -40.79
CA VAL A 792 -4.70 -6.37 -42.17
C VAL A 792 -4.68 -5.21 -43.16
N PHE A 793 -5.53 -4.18 -42.99
CA PHE A 793 -5.52 -3.02 -43.90
C PHE A 793 -4.24 -2.20 -43.79
N ALA A 794 -3.65 -2.15 -42.59
CA ALA A 794 -2.38 -1.48 -42.33
C ALA A 794 -1.19 -2.27 -42.90
N LYS A 795 -1.23 -3.61 -42.81
CA LYS A 795 -0.12 -4.48 -43.22
C LYS A 795 -0.13 -4.86 -44.70
N LYS A 796 -1.29 -4.81 -45.37
CA LYS A 796 -1.46 -5.19 -46.79
C LYS A 796 -0.38 -4.62 -47.71
N GLU A 797 -0.08 -3.33 -47.58
CA GLU A 797 0.87 -2.66 -48.49
C GLU A 797 2.33 -3.02 -48.20
N LEU A 798 2.67 -3.34 -46.95
CA LEU A 798 3.97 -3.94 -46.61
C LEU A 798 4.09 -5.36 -47.18
N TRP A 799 3.05 -6.18 -47.06
CA TRP A 799 3.04 -7.55 -47.59
C TRP A 799 3.21 -7.58 -49.12
N ASN A 800 2.60 -6.64 -49.83
CA ASN A 800 2.75 -6.51 -51.28
C ASN A 800 4.19 -6.27 -51.74
N VAL A 801 5.03 -5.69 -50.87
CA VAL A 801 6.47 -5.47 -51.13
C VAL A 801 7.35 -6.50 -50.42
N GLY A 802 6.76 -7.57 -49.87
CA GLY A 802 7.48 -8.67 -49.21
C GLY A 802 7.96 -8.36 -47.79
N LEU A 803 7.39 -7.34 -47.15
CA LEU A 803 7.75 -6.90 -45.80
C LEU A 803 6.61 -7.15 -44.82
N ASP A 804 6.92 -7.23 -43.52
CA ASP A 804 5.93 -7.33 -42.46
C ASP A 804 6.40 -6.59 -41.20
N ASN A 805 5.49 -6.33 -40.27
CA ASN A 805 5.80 -5.79 -38.95
C ASN A 805 4.98 -6.51 -37.88
N SER A 806 5.66 -6.92 -36.81
CA SER A 806 5.04 -7.67 -35.72
C SER A 806 4.37 -6.80 -34.67
N GLN A 807 4.52 -5.47 -34.73
CA GLN A 807 3.82 -4.59 -33.80
C GLN A 807 2.32 -4.47 -34.12
N ALA A 808 1.53 -4.17 -33.09
CA ALA A 808 0.15 -3.75 -33.24
C ALA A 808 0.06 -2.52 -34.15
N THR A 809 -0.98 -2.46 -34.99
CA THR A 809 -1.30 -1.30 -35.82
C THR A 809 -1.77 -0.12 -34.99
N GLY A 810 -2.34 -0.34 -33.80
CA GLY A 810 -2.72 0.73 -32.89
C GLY A 810 -3.44 0.25 -31.64
N HIS A 811 -3.80 1.20 -30.78
CA HIS A 811 -4.41 0.93 -29.47
C HIS A 811 -5.49 1.97 -29.13
N GLY A 812 -6.39 1.67 -28.18
CA GLY A 812 -7.30 2.68 -27.66
C GLY A 812 -6.54 3.74 -26.85
N VAL A 813 -7.12 4.93 -26.68
CA VAL A 813 -6.51 6.02 -25.90
C VAL A 813 -7.46 6.52 -24.81
N GLY A 814 -6.98 6.50 -23.56
CA GLY A 814 -7.73 6.95 -22.39
C GLY A 814 -7.87 8.47 -22.31
N HIS A 815 -8.96 8.95 -21.68
CA HIS A 815 -9.15 10.38 -21.42
C HIS A 815 -8.50 10.78 -20.08
N CYS A 816 -7.33 11.41 -20.16
CA CYS A 816 -6.45 11.67 -19.02
C CYS A 816 -6.16 10.38 -18.23
N LEU A 817 -6.00 9.26 -18.92
CA LEU A 817 -5.69 7.93 -18.36
C LEU A 817 -4.59 7.34 -19.24
N ASN A 818 -4.32 6.04 -19.11
CA ASN A 818 -3.33 5.33 -19.89
C ASN A 818 -3.43 5.64 -21.39
N ILE A 819 -2.25 5.75 -22.02
CA ILE A 819 -2.14 5.97 -23.47
C ILE A 819 -2.63 4.76 -24.25
N ARG A 820 -2.47 3.54 -23.71
CA ARG A 820 -3.01 2.29 -24.24
C ARG A 820 -4.24 1.84 -23.44
N ASP A 821 -5.36 1.71 -24.14
CA ASP A 821 -6.64 1.18 -23.64
C ASP A 821 -7.08 0.05 -24.57
N THR A 822 -7.31 -1.15 -24.03
CA THR A 822 -7.37 -2.40 -24.80
C THR A 822 -8.67 -2.63 -25.60
N GLN A 823 -9.52 -1.60 -25.76
CA GLN A 823 -10.82 -1.69 -26.42
C GLN A 823 -10.81 -1.03 -27.81
N GLY A 824 -11.11 -1.83 -28.84
CA GLY A 824 -11.13 -1.43 -30.26
C GLY A 824 -9.78 -1.56 -30.98
N GLU A 825 -8.77 -2.19 -30.39
CA GLU A 825 -7.37 -2.14 -30.85
C GLU A 825 -7.12 -2.87 -32.18
N PRO A 826 -6.53 -2.19 -33.18
CA PRO A 826 -6.01 -2.81 -34.39
C PRO A 826 -4.73 -3.61 -34.11
N GLU A 827 -4.86 -4.89 -33.77
CA GLU A 827 -3.73 -5.80 -33.56
C GLU A 827 -4.04 -7.20 -34.12
N SER A 828 -3.03 -7.92 -34.61
CA SER A 828 -3.15 -9.27 -35.15
C SER A 828 -3.51 -10.37 -34.13
N SER A 829 -3.62 -10.07 -32.84
CA SER A 829 -3.98 -11.05 -31.81
C SER A 829 -5.39 -11.61 -32.06
N ALA A 830 -5.54 -12.93 -31.89
CA ALA A 830 -6.80 -13.64 -32.12
C ALA A 830 -7.83 -13.40 -31.01
N ASP A 831 -7.39 -12.83 -29.89
CA ASP A 831 -8.22 -12.48 -28.76
C ASP A 831 -9.03 -11.21 -29.08
N SER A 832 -10.29 -11.17 -28.64
CA SER A 832 -11.23 -10.14 -29.07
C SER A 832 -10.87 -8.76 -28.50
N ASN A 833 -10.16 -7.94 -29.28
CA ASN A 833 -9.77 -6.56 -28.93
C ASN A 833 -10.95 -5.56 -28.95
N GLY A 834 -12.14 -5.97 -28.54
CA GLY A 834 -13.34 -5.13 -28.54
C GLY A 834 -13.87 -4.76 -29.94
N LEU A 835 -15.11 -4.28 -29.99
CA LEU A 835 -15.74 -3.76 -31.21
C LEU A 835 -15.30 -2.31 -31.46
N VAL A 836 -15.15 -1.96 -32.74
CA VAL A 836 -14.94 -0.58 -33.18
C VAL A 836 -16.30 0.08 -33.34
N VAL A 837 -16.63 0.95 -32.40
CA VAL A 837 -17.92 1.65 -32.34
C VAL A 837 -17.69 3.16 -32.32
N ALA A 838 -18.73 3.95 -32.55
CA ALA A 838 -18.63 5.41 -32.47
C ALA A 838 -18.21 5.88 -31.06
N GLU A 839 -17.66 7.08 -31.01
CA GLU A 839 -17.25 7.78 -29.78
C GLU A 839 -16.04 7.15 -29.05
N GLN A 840 -15.27 6.31 -29.72
CA GLN A 840 -13.98 5.82 -29.25
C GLN A 840 -12.84 6.75 -29.71
N VAL A 841 -11.68 6.63 -29.05
CA VAL A 841 -10.43 7.21 -29.53
C VAL A 841 -9.41 6.09 -29.69
N ILE A 842 -8.89 5.94 -30.90
CA ILE A 842 -7.99 4.85 -31.30
C ILE A 842 -6.77 5.47 -32.01
N SER A 843 -5.56 5.03 -31.68
CA SER A 843 -4.37 5.35 -32.47
C SER A 843 -4.29 4.44 -33.69
N LEU A 844 -3.80 4.98 -34.81
CA LEU A 844 -3.41 4.22 -36.00
C LEU A 844 -1.97 4.59 -36.30
N GLU A 845 -1.09 3.61 -36.17
CA GLU A 845 0.35 3.78 -36.07
C GLU A 845 1.12 2.61 -36.73
N PRO A 846 0.79 2.24 -37.99
CA PRO A 846 1.55 1.23 -38.69
C PRO A 846 3.03 1.62 -38.77
N ALA A 847 3.85 0.58 -38.72
CA ALA A 847 5.29 0.72 -38.65
C ALA A 847 5.99 -0.37 -39.47
N TYR A 848 7.25 -0.13 -39.78
CA TYR A 848 8.17 -1.11 -40.34
C TYR A 848 9.55 -0.85 -39.74
N TYR A 849 10.20 -1.91 -39.24
CA TYR A 849 11.55 -1.84 -38.69
C TYR A 849 12.42 -2.84 -39.45
N ASP A 850 13.47 -2.35 -40.12
CA ASP A 850 14.34 -3.18 -40.93
C ASP A 850 15.04 -4.24 -40.07
N ALA A 851 14.92 -5.50 -40.49
CA ALA A 851 15.52 -6.63 -39.75
C ALA A 851 17.06 -6.58 -39.79
N GLY A 852 17.63 -6.00 -40.84
CA GLY A 852 19.06 -5.76 -41.00
C GLY A 852 19.61 -4.62 -40.13
N GLY A 853 18.75 -3.86 -39.45
CA GLY A 853 19.15 -2.79 -38.54
C GLY A 853 19.39 -1.44 -39.21
N LYS A 854 18.96 -1.23 -40.46
CA LYS A 854 19.26 0.00 -41.22
C LYS A 854 18.43 1.20 -40.77
N TYR A 855 17.13 1.01 -40.55
CA TYR A 855 16.18 2.08 -40.22
C TYR A 855 14.83 1.53 -39.75
N GLY A 856 13.99 2.42 -39.23
CA GLY A 856 12.57 2.16 -38.99
C GLY A 856 11.69 3.34 -39.39
N ILE A 857 10.44 3.03 -39.66
CA ILE A 857 9.41 3.95 -40.13
C ILE A 857 8.16 3.74 -39.27
N ARG A 858 7.56 4.82 -38.78
CA ARG A 858 6.25 4.78 -38.10
C ARG A 858 5.48 6.06 -38.33
N ILE A 859 4.21 5.93 -38.68
CA ILE A 859 3.31 7.06 -38.93
C ILE A 859 2.07 6.90 -38.05
N GLY A 860 2.02 7.66 -36.96
CA GLY A 860 1.03 7.49 -35.89
C GLY A 860 0.14 8.72 -35.67
N ASN A 861 -1.18 8.52 -35.70
CA ASN A 861 -2.18 9.53 -35.34
C ASN A 861 -3.23 8.93 -34.40
N CYS A 862 -3.76 9.73 -33.47
CA CYS A 862 -5.02 9.45 -32.79
C CYS A 862 -6.22 9.84 -33.67
N TYR A 863 -7.25 9.01 -33.66
CA TYR A 863 -8.51 9.20 -34.38
C TYR A 863 -9.69 9.08 -33.43
N GLU A 864 -10.71 9.93 -33.61
CA GLU A 864 -12.04 9.69 -33.06
C GLU A 864 -12.86 8.87 -34.05
N THR A 865 -13.62 7.89 -33.54
CA THR A 865 -14.58 7.13 -34.36
C THR A 865 -15.91 7.86 -34.41
N VAL A 866 -16.41 8.12 -35.61
CA VAL A 866 -17.64 8.91 -35.84
C VAL A 866 -18.65 8.13 -36.68
N PRO A 867 -19.95 8.24 -36.41
CA PRO A 867 -20.96 7.67 -37.27
C PRO A 867 -20.96 8.41 -38.63
N VAL A 868 -21.22 7.69 -39.70
CA VAL A 868 -21.45 8.24 -41.04
C VAL A 868 -22.80 7.81 -41.58
N GLU A 869 -23.39 8.64 -42.44
CA GLU A 869 -24.63 8.36 -43.17
C GLU A 869 -24.38 7.35 -44.32
N ARG A 870 -23.91 6.16 -43.96
CA ARG A 870 -23.73 4.99 -44.83
C ARG A 870 -24.21 3.76 -44.07
N GLY A 871 -24.94 2.87 -44.75
CA GLY A 871 -25.60 1.73 -44.12
C GLY A 871 -27.10 1.97 -43.94
N THR A 872 -27.69 1.38 -42.90
CA THR A 872 -29.12 1.60 -42.55
C THR A 872 -29.23 2.58 -41.38
N ASP A 873 -30.36 3.27 -41.23
CA ASP A 873 -30.59 4.21 -40.11
C ASP A 873 -30.41 3.56 -38.72
N LYS A 874 -30.53 2.23 -38.62
CA LYS A 874 -30.37 1.48 -37.38
C LYS A 874 -28.93 1.09 -37.07
N ASP A 875 -28.07 0.99 -38.09
CA ASP A 875 -26.66 0.58 -37.99
C ASP A 875 -25.80 1.48 -38.91
N PRO A 876 -25.57 2.75 -38.53
CA PRO A 876 -24.68 3.62 -39.30
C PRO A 876 -23.25 3.07 -39.22
N PHE A 877 -22.56 3.08 -40.36
CA PHE A 877 -21.14 2.76 -40.41
C PHE A 877 -20.35 3.77 -39.58
N VAL A 878 -19.17 3.34 -39.13
CA VAL A 878 -18.22 4.17 -38.38
C VAL A 878 -17.04 4.52 -39.28
N ALA A 879 -16.59 5.77 -39.22
CA ALA A 879 -15.40 6.28 -39.88
C ALA A 879 -14.40 6.84 -38.85
N PHE A 880 -13.17 7.08 -39.29
CA PHE A 880 -12.09 7.63 -38.48
C PHE A 880 -11.86 9.09 -38.83
N LYS A 881 -11.91 9.98 -37.83
CA LYS A 881 -11.60 11.39 -37.99
C LYS A 881 -10.36 11.75 -37.17
N PRO A 882 -9.30 12.32 -37.78
CA PRO A 882 -8.04 12.53 -37.08
C PRO A 882 -8.21 13.58 -35.97
N LEU A 883 -7.67 13.26 -34.79
CA LEU A 883 -7.45 14.18 -33.68
C LEU A 883 -6.04 14.78 -33.75
N THR A 884 -5.04 13.96 -34.10
CA THR A 884 -3.68 14.42 -34.38
C THR A 884 -3.67 15.18 -35.71
N LEU A 885 -3.11 16.39 -35.70
CA LEU A 885 -3.04 17.29 -36.85
C LEU A 885 -1.59 17.76 -37.07
N VAL A 886 -0.69 16.83 -37.35
CA VAL A 886 0.72 17.10 -37.66
C VAL A 886 1.00 16.72 -39.11
N PRO A 887 1.71 17.53 -39.92
CA PRO A 887 2.04 17.18 -41.30
C PRO A 887 2.73 15.80 -41.41
N ILE A 888 2.61 15.20 -42.60
CA ILE A 888 3.29 13.97 -42.99
C ILE A 888 4.20 14.38 -44.15
N GLN A 889 5.48 14.03 -44.11
CA GLN A 889 6.42 14.50 -45.12
C GLN A 889 6.16 13.84 -46.48
N THR A 890 6.04 14.65 -47.52
CA THR A 890 5.62 14.21 -48.87
C THR A 890 6.74 14.24 -49.90
N SER A 891 7.88 14.87 -49.58
CA SER A 891 8.96 15.18 -50.53
C SER A 891 9.58 13.96 -51.23
N PHE A 892 9.54 12.79 -50.60
CA PHE A 892 10.12 11.55 -51.12
C PHE A 892 9.09 10.42 -51.30
N LEU A 893 7.80 10.75 -51.39
CA LEU A 893 6.78 9.74 -51.68
C LEU A 893 6.94 9.20 -53.10
N VAL A 894 6.86 7.87 -53.23
CA VAL A 894 6.90 7.21 -54.53
C VAL A 894 5.53 7.35 -55.19
N LYS A 895 5.34 8.41 -56.00
CA LYS A 895 4.05 8.76 -56.63
C LYS A 895 3.39 7.59 -57.38
N LYS A 896 4.17 6.67 -57.95
CA LYS A 896 3.67 5.48 -58.66
C LYS A 896 2.96 4.46 -57.76
N LEU A 897 3.22 4.47 -56.46
CA LEU A 897 2.56 3.59 -55.49
C LEU A 897 1.26 4.20 -54.95
N LEU A 898 1.09 5.52 -55.04
CA LEU A 898 -0.08 6.22 -54.53
C LEU A 898 -1.28 6.04 -55.47
N GLN A 899 -2.45 5.76 -54.90
CA GLN A 899 -3.71 5.85 -55.61
C GLN A 899 -4.25 7.29 -55.59
N PRO A 900 -5.15 7.67 -56.52
CA PRO A 900 -5.79 9.00 -56.50
C PRO A 900 -6.45 9.32 -55.15
N GLU A 901 -7.02 8.32 -54.49
CA GLU A 901 -7.65 8.44 -53.17
C GLU A 901 -6.63 8.72 -52.07
N ASP A 902 -5.42 8.15 -52.16
CA ASP A 902 -4.33 8.40 -51.21
C ASP A 902 -3.91 9.88 -51.26
N VAL A 903 -3.70 10.40 -52.47
CA VAL A 903 -3.35 11.81 -52.71
C VAL A 903 -4.44 12.74 -52.19
N LEU A 904 -5.71 12.42 -52.46
CA LEU A 904 -6.84 13.20 -52.00
C LEU A 904 -6.96 13.20 -50.46
N TRP A 905 -6.71 12.06 -49.82
CA TRP A 905 -6.70 11.96 -48.36
C TRP A 905 -5.59 12.81 -47.76
N ILE A 906 -4.36 12.73 -48.29
CA ILE A 906 -3.21 13.52 -47.79
C ILE A 906 -3.49 15.01 -47.93
N ASN A 907 -3.93 15.46 -49.11
CA ASN A 907 -4.21 16.87 -49.36
C ASN A 907 -5.34 17.41 -48.45
N ARG A 908 -6.40 16.62 -48.20
CA ARG A 908 -7.48 17.00 -47.27
C ARG A 908 -6.99 17.06 -45.83
N TYR A 909 -6.18 16.09 -45.43
CA TYR A 909 -5.59 16.04 -44.10
C TYR A 909 -4.68 17.26 -43.86
N HIS A 910 -3.72 17.51 -44.76
CA HIS A 910 -2.83 18.67 -44.70
C HIS A 910 -3.57 20.00 -44.75
N HIS A 911 -4.62 20.12 -45.57
CA HIS A 911 -5.45 21.32 -45.56
C HIS A 911 -6.10 21.57 -44.19
N ARG A 912 -6.63 20.52 -43.55
CA ARG A 912 -7.19 20.63 -42.19
C ARG A 912 -6.13 20.99 -41.16
N VAL A 913 -4.93 20.40 -41.25
CA VAL A 913 -3.78 20.74 -40.41
C VAL A 913 -3.46 22.24 -40.52
N LEU A 914 -3.30 22.74 -41.74
CA LEU A 914 -3.01 24.15 -42.00
C LEU A 914 -4.10 25.08 -41.44
N LEU A 915 -5.37 24.73 -41.61
CA LEU A 915 -6.49 25.54 -41.11
C LEU A 915 -6.55 25.58 -39.58
N GLU A 916 -6.50 24.43 -38.91
CA GLU A 916 -6.74 24.36 -37.47
C GLU A 916 -5.49 24.70 -36.66
N VAL A 917 -4.34 24.09 -36.96
CA VAL A 917 -3.07 24.35 -36.27
C VAL A 917 -2.52 25.71 -36.68
N GLY A 918 -2.55 26.03 -37.97
CA GLY A 918 -2.07 27.32 -38.47
C GLY A 918 -2.82 28.51 -37.86
N ARG A 919 -4.14 28.38 -37.62
CA ARG A 919 -4.91 29.42 -36.92
C ARG A 919 -4.40 29.67 -35.49
N ILE A 920 -4.01 28.62 -34.76
CA ILE A 920 -3.48 28.79 -33.40
C ILE A 920 -2.08 29.44 -33.45
N LEU A 921 -1.20 28.95 -34.32
CA LEU A 921 0.14 29.51 -34.49
C LEU A 921 0.09 31.01 -34.82
N LEU A 922 -0.77 31.41 -35.75
CA LEU A 922 -0.97 32.81 -36.12
C LEU A 922 -1.49 33.65 -34.94
N ASN A 923 -2.52 33.16 -34.23
CA ASN A 923 -3.10 33.86 -33.08
C ASN A 923 -2.12 34.02 -31.92
N GLU A 924 -1.18 33.08 -31.75
CA GLU A 924 -0.17 33.10 -30.69
C GLU A 924 1.16 33.73 -31.15
N GLY A 925 1.19 34.32 -32.36
CA GLY A 925 2.35 35.06 -32.88
C GLY A 925 3.54 34.18 -33.30
N LYS A 926 3.30 32.88 -33.52
CA LYS A 926 4.31 31.88 -33.94
C LYS A 926 4.50 31.88 -35.45
N LEU A 927 4.88 33.02 -36.01
CA LEU A 927 4.93 33.27 -37.46
C LEU A 927 5.87 32.30 -38.19
N GLU A 928 7.03 32.00 -37.62
CA GLU A 928 8.00 31.07 -38.22
C GLU A 928 7.41 29.66 -38.41
N ALA A 929 6.82 29.09 -37.35
CA ALA A 929 6.17 27.79 -37.43
C ALA A 929 4.94 27.80 -38.34
N TRP A 930 4.23 28.92 -38.42
CA TRP A 930 3.10 29.10 -39.34
C TRP A 930 3.52 29.10 -40.81
N GLU A 931 4.60 29.82 -41.15
CA GLU A 931 5.17 29.84 -42.51
C GLU A 931 5.73 28.47 -42.91
N TRP A 932 6.42 27.80 -41.98
CA TRP A 932 6.89 26.43 -42.16
C TRP A 932 5.73 25.47 -42.44
N LEU A 933 4.65 25.57 -41.65
CA LEU A 933 3.47 24.73 -41.80
C LEU A 933 2.82 24.89 -43.19
N GLY A 934 2.81 26.12 -43.72
CA GLY A 934 2.32 26.40 -45.08
C GLY A 934 3.03 25.56 -46.14
N LYS A 935 4.37 25.50 -46.08
CA LYS A 935 5.19 24.70 -47.01
C LYS A 935 5.00 23.20 -46.78
N ALA A 936 4.98 22.76 -45.52
CA ALA A 936 4.83 21.35 -45.16
C ALA A 936 3.46 20.75 -45.53
N CYS A 937 2.46 21.60 -45.80
CA CYS A 937 1.09 21.20 -46.16
C CYS A 937 0.73 21.52 -47.63
N GLU A 938 1.71 21.77 -48.49
CA GLU A 938 1.48 21.94 -49.92
C GLU A 938 0.90 20.66 -50.56
N PRO A 939 -0.06 20.78 -51.50
CA PRO A 939 -0.65 19.62 -52.16
C PRO A 939 0.36 18.89 -53.08
N ILE A 940 0.23 17.55 -53.15
CA ILE A 940 1.14 16.63 -53.90
C ILE A 940 0.94 16.64 -55.42
#